data_AF-W9HVK1-F1
#
_entry.id   AF-W9HVK1-F1
#
_cell.length_a   1.000
_cell.length_b   1.000
_cell.length_c   1.000
_cell.angle_alpha   90.00
_cell.angle_beta   90.00
_cell.angle_gamma   90.00
#
_symmetry.space_group_name_H-M   'P 1'
#
loop_
_entity.id
_entity.type
_entity.pdbx_description
1 polymer ?
#
loop_
_entity_poly.entity_id
_entity_poly.type
_entity_poly.pdbx_seq_one_letter_code
_entity_poly.pdbx_strand_id
1 'polypeptide(L)'
;MLKHFNKLNTSLKSVDEYPTVESQRHRFQERGWSSVDVWDLWDAWNSDSFLDSTERAALDNVEPFDEWEEFILFSRHYVVLHATAYHRDERGAGQRGQIGVSNKHVKANVTSLGSLGAPKRRFGAPLIASSPEGDKYLINALGMGIKARLDSCDIYSLQQDSMALEISPAGPTARLCHATVDIGHLGTLLVGGRASPSKALNDCWIFKKDSNRWEKTFDLPAPLFRHCAVYLPGSSLALVLGGKTGPSEISPNYYVFHPVKGWLKCSVTGAIPSSTFGTIAVASPNPGSKHGTFQGLMAGGISKDGKINEQAYFWTINVSTDVPLIHFEIVPDSHGYTRALSVFGAQTADVESLHFVCGGVGQYPSSQGQSMACISVKDGHLEVFNVDLRNEVGQLPFMVGSATVSSGSELVVLGGGATCFSMGTFWNTGVYKVDLTNAISEMPYIQPANCNPVSINYQDSPKLTHQTTTIERHQPTLKPSIKSIARIKLQSKLDFEQLVENRKPVIIESLDLGSCVDKWSPEYMVQRVGQTKEIVVHECQSSTGKMDFNSKNFRYVTEPFSSFMAKAARGEAVYLRALSEAKPTESPANLQHDFPTLADDFQLPEELSLIKDRMFSSVLRISGRAKMWLHYDVMANVYTQIQGSKRMVLMPPTDVNNLAFAPGASSSSLDVLSTLDKQEFASTNPYEAILNPGDLLFIPAMWLHTASPTTDLSVAVNVFFRDLDSGYSTGRDVYGNRDLAAYEKARQDISRIVKIFDRLPSEIRDFYLTRLADELLHKQH
;
A
#
# COMPACT_ATOMS: atom_id res chain seq x y z
N MET A 1 -9.00 4.75 -23.75
CA MET A 1 -9.00 5.70 -24.88
C MET A 1 -10.39 6.03 -25.43
N LEU A 2 -11.08 5.13 -26.15
CA LEU A 2 -12.33 5.47 -26.85
C LEU A 2 -13.41 6.10 -25.95
N LYS A 3 -13.66 5.52 -24.77
CA LYS A 3 -14.59 6.06 -23.76
C LYS A 3 -14.26 7.51 -23.36
N HIS A 4 -12.98 7.87 -23.29
CA HIS A 4 -12.54 9.23 -22.93
C HIS A 4 -12.91 10.24 -24.02
N PHE A 5 -12.57 9.96 -25.28
CA PHE A 5 -12.88 10.86 -26.41
C PHE A 5 -14.39 10.96 -26.68
N ASN A 6 -15.15 9.88 -26.47
CA ASN A 6 -16.61 9.93 -26.54
C ASN A 6 -17.20 10.84 -25.45
N LYS A 7 -16.69 10.78 -24.21
CA LYS A 7 -17.12 11.67 -23.11
C LYS A 7 -16.86 13.15 -23.41
N LEU A 8 -15.82 13.46 -24.19
CA LEU A 8 -15.48 14.82 -24.61
C LEU A 8 -16.25 15.30 -25.85
N ASN A 9 -17.16 14.47 -26.41
CA ASN A 9 -17.84 14.72 -27.69
C ASN A 9 -16.87 14.90 -28.87
N THR A 10 -15.70 14.26 -28.81
CA THR A 10 -14.66 14.29 -29.85
C THR A 10 -14.26 12.86 -30.24
N SER A 11 -15.26 12.03 -30.56
CA SER A 11 -15.08 10.60 -30.86
C SER A 11 -14.04 10.36 -31.96
N LEU A 12 -13.13 9.42 -31.71
CA LEU A 12 -12.20 8.91 -32.71
C LEU A 12 -12.97 7.96 -33.63
N LYS A 13 -13.31 8.38 -34.85
CA LYS A 13 -14.17 7.59 -35.76
C LYS A 13 -13.40 6.63 -36.65
N SER A 14 -12.29 7.11 -37.24
CA SER A 14 -11.53 6.33 -38.22
C SER A 14 -10.89 5.06 -37.64
N VAL A 15 -10.74 4.96 -36.32
CA VAL A 15 -10.16 3.79 -35.65
C VAL A 15 -11.10 2.58 -35.68
N ASP A 16 -12.41 2.79 -35.84
CA ASP A 16 -13.39 1.70 -35.98
C ASP A 16 -13.25 0.98 -37.33
N GLU A 17 -12.83 1.70 -38.38
CA GLU A 17 -12.60 1.15 -39.73
C GLU A 17 -11.13 0.72 -39.94
N TYR A 18 -10.19 1.45 -39.33
CA TYR A 18 -8.74 1.22 -39.48
C TYR A 18 -8.06 1.00 -38.11
N PRO A 19 -8.35 -0.12 -37.43
CA PRO A 19 -7.91 -0.37 -36.05
C PRO A 19 -6.44 -0.81 -35.91
N THR A 20 -5.79 -1.21 -36.99
CA THR A 20 -4.42 -1.78 -36.96
C THR A 20 -3.45 -1.01 -37.85
N VAL A 21 -2.15 -1.14 -37.57
CA VAL A 21 -1.07 -0.64 -38.44
C VAL A 21 -1.26 -1.08 -39.89
N GLU A 22 -1.61 -2.35 -40.10
CA GLU A 22 -1.82 -2.90 -41.45
C GLU A 22 -3.07 -2.35 -42.13
N SER A 23 -4.16 -2.15 -41.39
CA SER A 23 -5.36 -1.50 -41.95
C SER A 23 -5.09 -0.04 -42.37
N GLN A 24 -4.24 0.69 -41.65
CA GLN A 24 -3.82 2.04 -42.05
C GLN A 24 -2.91 2.02 -43.28
N ARG A 25 -2.07 0.99 -43.43
CA ARG A 25 -1.27 0.79 -44.63
C ARG A 25 -2.16 0.56 -45.85
N HIS A 26 -3.06 -0.42 -45.77
CA HIS A 26 -4.02 -0.72 -46.82
C HIS A 26 -4.88 0.49 -47.19
N ARG A 27 -5.36 1.24 -46.18
CA ARG A 27 -6.13 2.47 -46.36
C ARG A 27 -5.48 3.45 -47.34
N PHE A 28 -4.17 3.67 -47.23
CA PHE A 28 -3.44 4.59 -48.08
C PHE A 28 -3.07 3.94 -49.42
N GLN A 29 -2.65 2.68 -49.44
CA GLN A 29 -2.36 1.96 -50.67
C GLN A 29 -3.57 1.93 -51.63
N GLU A 30 -4.76 1.63 -51.12
CA GLU A 30 -6.01 1.63 -51.88
C GLU A 30 -6.40 3.02 -52.40
N ARG A 31 -5.88 4.09 -51.79
CA ARG A 31 -6.10 5.49 -52.19
C ARG A 31 -5.02 6.03 -53.13
N GLY A 32 -4.24 5.14 -53.74
CA GLY A 32 -3.27 5.48 -54.78
C GLY A 32 -1.89 5.91 -54.27
N TRP A 33 -1.59 5.70 -52.98
CA TRP A 33 -0.25 5.97 -52.44
C TRP A 33 0.68 4.79 -52.72
N SER A 34 1.66 4.99 -53.61
CA SER A 34 2.55 3.92 -54.10
C SER A 34 3.55 3.40 -53.07
N SER A 35 3.93 4.21 -52.09
CA SER A 35 4.81 3.81 -50.98
C SER A 35 4.23 4.30 -49.66
N VAL A 36 4.04 3.39 -48.70
CA VAL A 36 3.43 3.66 -47.40
C VAL A 36 4.22 2.96 -46.31
N ASP A 37 4.78 3.74 -45.40
CA ASP A 37 5.44 3.28 -44.18
C ASP A 37 4.57 3.64 -42.97
N VAL A 38 4.34 2.68 -42.09
CA VAL A 38 3.53 2.87 -40.88
C VAL A 38 4.24 2.21 -39.71
N TRP A 39 4.37 2.95 -38.62
CA TRP A 39 4.89 2.49 -37.34
C TRP A 39 3.86 2.77 -36.27
N ASP A 40 3.66 1.87 -35.31
CA ASP A 40 3.18 2.35 -34.01
C ASP A 40 4.33 3.08 -33.27
N LEU A 41 4.02 3.82 -32.21
CA LEU A 41 5.06 4.59 -31.51
C LEU A 41 6.09 3.68 -30.82
N TRP A 42 5.78 2.42 -30.55
CA TRP A 42 6.75 1.49 -29.98
C TRP A 42 7.71 1.00 -31.05
N ASP A 43 7.23 0.73 -32.25
CA ASP A 43 8.07 0.44 -33.41
C ASP A 43 8.96 1.65 -33.75
N ALA A 44 8.43 2.87 -33.65
CA ALA A 44 9.21 4.09 -33.80
C ALA A 44 10.28 4.23 -32.69
N TRP A 45 9.92 4.00 -31.43
CA TRP A 45 10.86 3.98 -30.30
C TRP A 45 12.01 3.00 -30.49
N ASN A 46 11.75 1.82 -31.08
CA ASN A 46 12.76 0.80 -31.34
C ASN A 46 13.58 1.00 -32.62
N SER A 47 13.20 1.97 -33.46
CA SER A 47 13.84 2.24 -34.74
C SER A 47 14.93 3.29 -34.60
N ASP A 48 16.14 2.95 -35.03
CA ASP A 48 17.28 3.87 -35.05
C ASP A 48 17.13 4.98 -36.13
N SER A 49 16.06 4.94 -36.93
CA SER A 49 15.67 6.06 -37.81
C SER A 49 14.97 7.19 -37.06
N PHE A 50 14.44 6.92 -35.86
CA PHE A 50 13.75 7.91 -35.02
C PHE A 50 14.57 8.27 -33.79
N LEU A 51 15.11 7.26 -33.10
CA LEU A 51 15.89 7.42 -31.88
C LEU A 51 17.02 6.40 -31.87
N ASP A 52 18.27 6.82 -31.65
CA ASP A 52 19.36 5.88 -31.40
C ASP A 52 19.41 5.41 -29.92
N SER A 53 20.31 4.48 -29.60
CA SER A 53 20.43 3.95 -28.22
C SER A 53 20.96 4.98 -27.23
N THR A 54 21.76 5.94 -27.69
CA THR A 54 22.30 7.03 -26.86
C THR A 54 21.19 8.01 -26.51
N GLU A 55 20.34 8.37 -27.47
CA GLU A 55 19.20 9.25 -27.27
C GLU A 55 18.17 8.63 -26.32
N ARG A 56 17.84 7.34 -26.48
CA ARG A 56 16.98 6.62 -25.53
C ARG A 56 17.56 6.62 -24.13
N ALA A 57 18.83 6.27 -23.97
CA ALA A 57 19.50 6.25 -22.67
C ALA A 57 19.62 7.65 -22.04
N ALA A 58 19.73 8.71 -22.86
CA ALA A 58 19.81 10.08 -22.36
C ALA A 58 18.52 10.54 -21.66
N LEU A 59 17.36 9.97 -22.02
CA LEU A 59 16.06 10.28 -21.41
C LEU A 59 15.99 9.89 -19.93
N ASP A 60 16.78 8.91 -19.49
CA ASP A 60 16.87 8.53 -18.08
C ASP A 60 17.43 9.68 -17.19
N ASN A 61 18.11 10.66 -17.79
CA ASN A 61 18.62 11.85 -17.09
C ASN A 61 17.60 12.99 -17.01
N VAL A 62 16.47 12.89 -17.72
CA VAL A 62 15.44 13.94 -17.75
C VAL A 62 14.58 13.86 -16.49
N GLU A 63 14.03 12.68 -16.20
CA GLU A 63 13.25 12.43 -14.99
C GLU A 63 13.26 10.96 -14.56
N PRO A 64 13.06 10.67 -13.27
CA PRO A 64 12.89 9.29 -12.80
C PRO A 64 11.61 8.64 -13.38
N PHE A 65 11.79 7.65 -14.26
CA PHE A 65 10.68 6.99 -14.94
C PHE A 65 10.58 5.49 -14.60
N ASP A 66 9.35 5.03 -14.33
CA ASP A 66 9.06 3.61 -14.09
C ASP A 66 7.64 3.17 -14.50
N GLU A 67 7.02 3.86 -15.46
CA GLU A 67 5.68 3.56 -15.98
C GLU A 67 5.76 2.91 -17.37
N TRP A 68 6.70 1.97 -17.54
CA TRP A 68 7.01 1.34 -18.83
C TRP A 68 5.83 0.57 -19.43
N GLU A 69 5.02 -0.12 -18.62
CA GLU A 69 3.80 -0.77 -19.12
C GLU A 69 2.81 0.24 -19.69
N GLU A 70 2.68 1.42 -19.06
CA GLU A 70 1.82 2.51 -19.54
C GLU A 70 2.38 3.09 -20.84
N PHE A 71 3.69 3.32 -20.92
CA PHE A 71 4.35 3.85 -22.10
C PHE A 71 4.21 2.91 -23.29
N ILE A 72 4.42 1.61 -23.11
CA ILE A 72 4.28 0.63 -24.19
C ILE A 72 2.81 0.54 -24.63
N LEU A 73 1.86 0.44 -23.70
CA LEU A 73 0.43 0.43 -24.03
C LEU A 73 0.02 1.69 -24.79
N PHE A 74 0.41 2.88 -24.31
CA PHE A 74 0.19 4.14 -25.01
C PHE A 74 0.78 4.08 -26.42
N SER A 75 2.02 3.63 -26.54
CA SER A 75 2.75 3.61 -27.79
C SER A 75 2.15 2.67 -28.84
N ARG A 76 1.48 1.60 -28.41
CA ARG A 76 0.73 0.67 -29.29
C ARG A 76 -0.59 1.21 -29.81
N HIS A 77 -1.09 2.33 -29.27
CA HIS A 77 -2.37 2.92 -29.66
C HIS A 77 -2.23 4.18 -30.53
N TYR A 78 -1.01 4.56 -30.90
CA TYR A 78 -0.71 5.68 -31.77
C TYR A 78 0.19 5.23 -32.92
N VAL A 79 -0.01 5.82 -34.10
CA VAL A 79 0.78 5.51 -35.29
C VAL A 79 1.41 6.76 -35.88
N VAL A 80 2.61 6.59 -36.44
CA VAL A 80 3.25 7.50 -37.38
C VAL A 80 3.13 6.87 -38.77
N LEU A 81 2.57 7.62 -39.72
CA LEU A 81 2.39 7.16 -41.09
C LEU A 81 3.04 8.14 -42.05
N HIS A 82 3.85 7.61 -42.97
CA HIS A 82 4.48 8.35 -44.05
C HIS A 82 4.10 7.69 -45.38
N ALA A 83 3.35 8.40 -46.22
CA ALA A 83 2.94 7.92 -47.53
C ALA A 83 3.46 8.86 -48.63
N THR A 84 3.86 8.29 -49.77
CA THR A 84 4.22 9.04 -50.99
C THR A 84 3.57 8.47 -52.23
N ALA A 85 3.26 9.36 -53.18
CA ALA A 85 2.59 9.03 -54.44
C ALA A 85 3.55 8.55 -55.54
N TYR A 86 4.87 8.58 -55.29
CA TYR A 86 5.89 8.05 -56.20
C TYR A 86 6.51 6.77 -55.61
N HIS A 87 7.05 5.92 -56.49
CA HIS A 87 7.73 4.70 -56.07
C HIS A 87 9.06 5.06 -55.37
N ARG A 88 9.29 4.48 -54.18
CA ARG A 88 10.62 4.48 -53.56
C ARG A 88 11.23 3.10 -53.74
N ASP A 89 12.47 3.06 -54.22
CA ASP A 89 13.18 1.80 -54.44
C ASP A 89 13.66 1.15 -53.12
N GLU A 90 13.82 1.95 -52.06
CA GLU A 90 14.18 1.47 -50.73
C GLU A 90 12.92 1.17 -49.89
N ARG A 91 12.86 -0.04 -49.30
CA ARG A 91 11.85 -0.35 -48.28
C ARG A 91 12.19 0.42 -47.02
N GLY A 92 11.30 1.33 -46.59
CA GLY A 92 11.44 2.03 -45.33
C GLY A 92 11.36 1.09 -44.13
N ALA A 93 11.93 1.48 -42.99
CA ALA A 93 11.89 0.71 -41.75
C ALA A 93 10.46 0.40 -41.25
N GLY A 94 9.44 1.08 -41.80
CA GLY A 94 8.01 0.92 -41.51
C GLY A 94 7.31 -0.10 -42.40
N GLN A 95 8.04 -0.90 -43.18
CA GLN A 95 7.52 -2.00 -43.99
C GLN A 95 7.89 -3.37 -43.40
N ARG A 96 7.81 -3.52 -42.06
CA ARG A 96 8.00 -4.83 -41.42
C ARG A 96 6.89 -5.78 -41.86
N GLY A 97 7.26 -6.86 -42.54
CA GLY A 97 6.33 -7.95 -42.85
C GLY A 97 5.93 -8.72 -41.59
N GLN A 98 4.77 -9.36 -41.62
CA GLN A 98 4.43 -10.37 -40.62
C GLN A 98 5.45 -11.52 -40.71
N ILE A 99 6.36 -11.60 -39.74
CA ILE A 99 7.22 -12.77 -39.58
C ILE A 99 6.31 -13.92 -39.14
N GLY A 100 6.27 -14.99 -39.94
CA GLY A 100 5.48 -16.19 -39.67
C GLY A 100 5.87 -16.81 -38.33
N VAL A 101 4.87 -17.15 -37.52
CA VAL A 101 5.03 -17.69 -36.16
C VAL A 101 4.72 -19.19 -36.17
N SER A 102 5.47 -19.96 -35.38
CA SER A 102 5.10 -21.33 -35.02
C SER A 102 3.91 -21.31 -34.03
N ASN A 103 2.72 -21.66 -34.53
CA ASN A 103 1.44 -21.48 -33.84
C ASN A 103 1.05 -22.70 -32.99
N LYS A 104 1.82 -23.04 -31.95
CA LYS A 104 1.32 -23.95 -30.92
C LYS A 104 0.40 -23.18 -29.97
N HIS A 105 -0.90 -23.46 -30.05
CA HIS A 105 -1.92 -22.87 -29.19
C HIS A 105 -2.57 -23.97 -28.35
N VAL A 106 -2.83 -23.65 -27.09
CA VAL A 106 -3.62 -24.46 -26.17
C VAL A 106 -4.75 -23.62 -25.60
N LYS A 107 -5.85 -24.25 -25.21
CA LYS A 107 -7.04 -23.52 -24.75
C LYS A 107 -7.16 -23.58 -23.23
N ALA A 108 -7.47 -22.45 -22.62
CA ALA A 108 -7.81 -22.38 -21.21
C ALA A 108 -9.15 -21.65 -21.03
N ASN A 109 -9.97 -22.15 -20.12
CA ASN A 109 -11.26 -21.54 -19.83
C ASN A 109 -11.08 -20.50 -18.71
N VAL A 110 -11.63 -19.31 -18.92
CA VAL A 110 -11.59 -18.23 -17.94
C VAL A 110 -12.96 -18.03 -17.33
N THR A 111 -13.04 -18.15 -16.00
CA THR A 111 -14.23 -17.82 -15.22
C THR A 111 -13.99 -16.53 -14.46
N SER A 112 -14.84 -15.52 -14.67
CA SER A 112 -14.83 -14.31 -13.85
C SER A 112 -15.74 -14.48 -12.65
N LEU A 113 -15.22 -14.20 -11.46
CA LEU A 113 -15.98 -14.17 -10.21
C LEU A 113 -16.45 -12.75 -9.85
N GLY A 114 -16.22 -11.78 -10.75
CA GLY A 114 -16.50 -10.38 -10.48
C GLY A 114 -15.62 -9.79 -9.38
N SER A 115 -16.08 -8.71 -8.76
CA SER A 115 -15.40 -8.13 -7.60
C SER A 115 -15.88 -8.81 -6.33
N LEU A 116 -14.95 -9.36 -5.56
CA LEU A 116 -15.24 -9.98 -4.27
C LEU A 116 -15.27 -8.98 -3.09
N GLY A 117 -15.24 -7.67 -3.37
CA GLY A 117 -15.26 -6.62 -2.33
C GLY A 117 -13.89 -6.13 -1.85
N ALA A 118 -12.81 -6.73 -2.35
CA ALA A 118 -11.45 -6.27 -2.04
C ALA A 118 -11.15 -4.85 -2.56
N PRO A 119 -10.28 -4.08 -1.87
CA PRO A 119 -9.80 -2.80 -2.37
C PRO A 119 -9.12 -2.90 -3.74
N LYS A 120 -9.14 -1.78 -4.49
CA LYS A 120 -8.42 -1.68 -5.77
C LYS A 120 -6.92 -1.74 -5.55
N ARG A 121 -6.26 -2.72 -6.17
CA ARG A 121 -4.81 -2.95 -6.06
C ARG A 121 -4.17 -3.32 -7.39
N ARG A 122 -2.97 -2.79 -7.65
CA ARG A 122 -2.04 -3.25 -8.69
C ARG A 122 -0.61 -3.26 -8.16
N PHE A 123 0.27 -4.02 -8.79
CA PHE A 123 1.64 -4.28 -8.34
C PHE A 123 1.72 -4.84 -6.92
N GLY A 124 0.66 -5.52 -6.47
CA GLY A 124 0.69 -6.32 -5.26
C GLY A 124 1.34 -7.66 -5.55
N ALA A 125 2.00 -8.22 -4.54
CA ALA A 125 2.72 -9.47 -4.66
C ALA A 125 1.93 -10.61 -3.99
N PRO A 126 1.60 -11.68 -4.72
CA PRO A 126 0.86 -12.80 -4.17
C PRO A 126 1.75 -13.67 -3.26
N LEU A 127 1.16 -14.22 -2.21
CA LEU A 127 1.73 -15.29 -1.41
C LEU A 127 0.64 -16.22 -0.88
N ILE A 128 1.01 -17.46 -0.54
CA ILE A 128 0.11 -18.45 0.03
C ILE A 128 0.40 -18.62 1.52
N ALA A 129 -0.65 -18.62 2.33
CA ALA A 129 -0.62 -18.94 3.74
C ALA A 129 -1.52 -20.14 4.06
N SER A 130 -1.26 -20.77 5.20
CA SER A 130 -2.09 -21.85 5.73
C SER A 130 -2.43 -21.58 7.20
N SER A 131 -3.64 -21.93 7.63
CA SER A 131 -3.93 -21.99 9.07
C SER A 131 -3.40 -23.29 9.67
N PRO A 132 -3.24 -23.36 11.01
CA PRO A 132 -2.90 -24.60 11.70
C PRO A 132 -3.88 -25.76 11.44
N GLU A 133 -5.13 -25.44 11.13
CA GLU A 133 -6.19 -26.40 10.80
C GLU A 133 -6.11 -26.92 9.35
N GLY A 134 -5.23 -26.34 8.53
CA GLY A 134 -5.01 -26.73 7.14
C GLY A 134 -5.73 -25.87 6.10
N ASP A 135 -6.44 -24.82 6.53
CA ASP A 135 -7.12 -23.90 5.61
C ASP A 135 -6.10 -23.13 4.77
N LYS A 136 -6.37 -22.94 3.48
CA LYS A 136 -5.47 -22.20 2.58
C LYS A 136 -5.97 -20.81 2.26
N TYR A 137 -5.03 -19.86 2.20
CA TYR A 137 -5.30 -18.45 1.92
C TYR A 137 -4.35 -17.91 0.87
N LEU A 138 -4.86 -17.04 0.02
CA LEU A 138 -4.11 -16.19 -0.88
C LEU A 138 -4.04 -14.78 -0.30
N ILE A 139 -2.83 -14.27 -0.16
CA ILE A 139 -2.58 -12.91 0.31
C ILE A 139 -1.98 -12.10 -0.84
N ASN A 140 -2.59 -10.95 -1.16
CA ASN A 140 -2.06 -9.98 -2.12
C ASN A 140 -1.48 -8.79 -1.36
N ALA A 141 -0.16 -8.81 -1.17
CA ALA A 141 0.55 -7.90 -0.28
C ALA A 141 1.02 -6.62 -0.98
N LEU A 142 0.86 -5.47 -0.32
CA LEU A 142 1.44 -4.17 -0.72
C LEU A 142 1.05 -3.76 -2.16
N GLY A 143 1.81 -2.89 -2.83
CA GLY A 143 1.47 -2.41 -4.16
C GLY A 143 0.83 -1.02 -4.17
N MET A 144 0.02 -0.72 -5.18
CA MET A 144 -0.57 0.59 -5.45
C MET A 144 -2.10 0.53 -5.34
N GLY A 145 -2.66 1.42 -4.53
CA GLY A 145 -4.09 1.69 -4.46
C GLY A 145 -4.47 2.95 -5.23
N ILE A 146 -5.70 3.43 -5.05
CA ILE A 146 -6.25 4.56 -5.82
C ILE A 146 -5.44 5.85 -5.63
N LYS A 147 -4.97 6.11 -4.40
CA LYS A 147 -4.34 7.38 -4.00
C LYS A 147 -2.85 7.27 -3.67
N ALA A 148 -2.40 6.10 -3.25
CA ALA A 148 -1.07 5.90 -2.70
C ALA A 148 -0.66 4.44 -2.76
N ARG A 149 0.63 4.19 -2.51
CA ARG A 149 1.14 2.85 -2.21
C ARG A 149 0.45 2.31 -0.95
N LEU A 150 0.17 1.03 -0.96
CA LEU A 150 -0.55 0.33 0.09
C LEU A 150 0.44 -0.27 1.08
N ASP A 151 0.12 -0.09 2.36
CA ASP A 151 0.71 -0.76 3.51
C ASP A 151 -0.13 -1.97 3.94
N SER A 152 -1.11 -2.41 3.14
CA SER A 152 -2.03 -3.50 3.50
C SER A 152 -1.84 -4.76 2.67
N CYS A 153 -2.43 -5.85 3.15
CA CYS A 153 -2.49 -7.16 2.50
C CYS A 153 -3.95 -7.54 2.28
N ASP A 154 -4.39 -7.83 1.05
CA ASP A 154 -5.74 -8.36 0.83
C ASP A 154 -5.74 -9.88 1.01
N ILE A 155 -6.60 -10.40 1.89
CA ILE A 155 -6.70 -11.81 2.22
C ILE A 155 -7.90 -12.43 1.53
N TYR A 156 -7.67 -13.57 0.88
CA TYR A 156 -8.71 -14.39 0.27
C TYR A 156 -8.59 -15.82 0.78
N SER A 157 -9.69 -16.44 1.20
CA SER A 157 -9.71 -17.88 1.46
C SER A 157 -9.83 -18.66 0.15
N LEU A 158 -9.20 -19.83 0.09
CA LEU A 158 -9.21 -20.72 -1.09
C LEU A 158 -10.17 -21.92 -0.94
N GLN A 159 -11.15 -21.80 -0.04
CA GLN A 159 -12.12 -22.83 0.30
C GLN A 159 -13.41 -22.23 0.87
N GLN A 160 -14.47 -23.04 0.95
CA GLN A 160 -15.74 -22.66 1.58
C GLN A 160 -15.63 -22.75 3.11
N ASP A 161 -16.33 -21.86 3.81
CA ASP A 161 -16.46 -21.85 5.28
C ASP A 161 -15.14 -21.89 6.09
N SER A 162 -14.10 -21.23 5.60
CA SER A 162 -12.82 -21.05 6.32
C SER A 162 -12.93 -20.00 7.43
N MET A 163 -12.16 -20.16 8.51
CA MET A 163 -11.97 -19.10 9.51
C MET A 163 -11.26 -17.87 8.92
N ALA A 164 -11.33 -16.73 9.62
CA ALA A 164 -10.58 -15.54 9.21
C ALA A 164 -9.10 -15.72 9.53
N LEU A 165 -8.22 -15.47 8.57
CA LEU A 165 -6.77 -15.51 8.79
C LEU A 165 -6.29 -14.24 9.50
N GLU A 166 -5.72 -14.38 10.69
CA GLU A 166 -5.05 -13.28 11.37
C GLU A 166 -3.58 -13.17 10.96
N ILE A 167 -3.19 -11.98 10.49
CA ILE A 167 -1.80 -11.65 10.15
C ILE A 167 -1.27 -10.64 11.18
N SER A 168 -0.05 -10.85 11.65
CA SER A 168 0.63 -9.89 12.54
C SER A 168 0.75 -8.51 11.88
N PRO A 169 0.47 -7.41 12.61
CA PRO A 169 0.56 -6.07 12.02
C PRO A 169 2.00 -5.67 11.72
N ALA A 170 3.02 -6.28 12.32
CA ALA A 170 4.41 -5.94 12.02
C ALA A 170 4.81 -6.44 10.62
N GLY A 171 5.35 -5.57 9.76
CA GLY A 171 5.78 -5.99 8.43
C GLY A 171 6.47 -4.93 7.57
N PRO A 172 6.74 -5.26 6.29
CA PRO A 172 7.38 -4.37 5.33
C PRO A 172 6.62 -3.06 5.10
N THR A 173 7.36 -1.99 4.82
CA THR A 173 6.80 -0.70 4.40
C THR A 173 6.11 -0.76 3.04
N ALA A 174 5.16 0.15 2.81
CA ALA A 174 4.47 0.35 1.53
C ALA A 174 5.46 0.55 0.35
N ARG A 175 5.38 -0.34 -0.64
CA ARG A 175 6.32 -0.40 -1.78
C ARG A 175 5.68 -0.98 -3.04
N LEU A 176 6.34 -0.79 -4.18
CA LEU A 176 5.98 -1.34 -5.49
C LEU A 176 7.13 -2.17 -6.06
N CYS A 177 6.83 -3.02 -7.05
CA CYS A 177 7.83 -3.71 -7.88
C CYS A 177 8.87 -4.49 -7.04
N HIS A 178 8.42 -5.03 -5.91
CA HIS A 178 9.12 -6.05 -5.13
C HIS A 178 8.77 -7.43 -5.68
N ALA A 179 9.57 -8.44 -5.37
CA ALA A 179 9.26 -9.82 -5.70
C ALA A 179 8.90 -10.61 -4.43
N THR A 180 7.97 -11.55 -4.55
CA THR A 180 7.71 -12.58 -3.55
C THR A 180 8.02 -13.94 -4.15
N VAL A 181 8.65 -14.81 -3.36
CA VAL A 181 9.02 -16.17 -3.78
C VAL A 181 8.88 -17.13 -2.61
N ASP A 182 8.21 -18.26 -2.85
CA ASP A 182 8.09 -19.34 -1.87
C ASP A 182 9.44 -20.08 -1.76
N ILE A 183 10.03 -20.11 -0.57
CA ILE A 183 11.31 -20.81 -0.31
C ILE A 183 11.10 -22.09 0.51
N GLY A 184 9.93 -22.70 0.36
CA GLY A 184 9.56 -23.97 0.98
C GLY A 184 9.20 -23.81 2.45
N HIS A 185 9.78 -24.64 3.31
CA HIS A 185 9.45 -24.69 4.73
C HIS A 185 9.77 -23.40 5.50
N LEU A 186 10.67 -22.55 5.00
CA LEU A 186 11.02 -21.28 5.65
C LEU A 186 9.95 -20.21 5.52
N GLY A 187 9.05 -20.33 4.53
CA GLY A 187 8.01 -19.35 4.24
C GLY A 187 8.17 -18.68 2.88
N THR A 188 7.58 -17.49 2.72
CA THR A 188 7.67 -16.69 1.50
C THR A 188 8.62 -15.52 1.70
N LEU A 189 9.66 -15.43 0.87
CA LEU A 189 10.62 -14.34 0.87
C LEU A 189 10.09 -13.16 0.03
N LEU A 190 10.03 -11.98 0.62
CA LEU A 190 9.85 -10.69 -0.05
C LEU A 190 11.21 -10.02 -0.23
N VAL A 191 11.49 -9.58 -1.45
CA VAL A 191 12.78 -9.00 -1.84
C VAL A 191 12.60 -7.58 -2.36
N GLY A 192 13.30 -6.62 -1.74
CA GLY A 192 13.47 -5.25 -2.21
C GLY A 192 12.16 -4.51 -2.53
N GLY A 193 12.12 -3.87 -3.70
CA GLY A 193 11.04 -3.01 -4.19
C GLY A 193 11.43 -1.55 -4.21
N ARG A 194 10.45 -0.66 -4.38
CA ARG A 194 10.69 0.79 -4.36
C ARG A 194 9.57 1.58 -3.68
N ALA A 195 9.97 2.69 -3.06
CA ALA A 195 9.06 3.74 -2.62
C ALA A 195 8.85 4.79 -3.72
N SER A 196 9.84 5.07 -4.57
CA SER A 196 9.70 5.90 -5.78
C SER A 196 10.73 5.42 -6.80
N PRO A 197 10.65 5.79 -8.08
CA PRO A 197 11.67 5.39 -9.06
C PRO A 197 13.11 5.78 -8.64
N SER A 198 13.27 6.82 -7.82
CA SER A 198 14.57 7.23 -7.24
C SER A 198 14.87 6.66 -5.85
N LYS A 199 13.97 5.86 -5.27
CA LYS A 199 14.11 5.29 -3.92
C LYS A 199 13.82 3.79 -3.96
N ALA A 200 14.80 3.05 -4.50
CA ALA A 200 14.87 1.61 -4.42
C ALA A 200 15.09 1.16 -2.96
N LEU A 201 14.65 -0.05 -2.63
CA LEU A 201 14.73 -0.66 -1.31
C LEU A 201 15.58 -1.92 -1.38
N ASN A 202 16.37 -2.16 -0.34
CA ASN A 202 17.20 -3.36 -0.18
C ASN A 202 16.69 -4.29 0.93
N ASP A 203 15.73 -3.85 1.74
CA ASP A 203 15.25 -4.65 2.85
C ASP A 203 14.44 -5.86 2.37
N CYS A 204 14.67 -7.00 3.03
CA CYS A 204 14.02 -8.26 2.72
C CYS A 204 13.29 -8.82 3.95
N TRP A 205 12.20 -9.53 3.71
CA TRP A 205 11.33 -10.05 4.75
C TRP A 205 10.92 -11.48 4.43
N ILE A 206 10.72 -12.31 5.45
CA ILE A 206 10.17 -13.66 5.31
C ILE A 206 8.80 -13.68 5.98
N PHE A 207 7.77 -14.03 5.22
CA PHE A 207 6.46 -14.35 5.77
C PHE A 207 6.46 -15.80 6.25
N LYS A 208 6.38 -15.98 7.57
CA LYS A 208 6.36 -17.27 8.26
C LYS A 208 4.96 -17.87 8.18
N LYS A 209 4.81 -18.95 7.41
CA LYS A 209 3.50 -19.61 7.14
C LYS A 209 2.90 -20.30 8.37
N ASP A 210 3.73 -20.71 9.33
CA ASP A 210 3.32 -21.36 10.58
C ASP A 210 2.71 -20.39 11.59
N SER A 211 3.05 -19.11 11.48
CA SER A 211 2.77 -18.10 12.50
C SER A 211 2.22 -16.79 11.94
N ASN A 212 1.95 -16.75 10.64
CA ASN A 212 1.35 -15.64 9.89
C ASN A 212 1.99 -14.27 10.21
N ARG A 213 3.31 -14.24 10.33
CA ARG A 213 4.08 -13.04 10.68
C ARG A 213 5.16 -12.75 9.65
N TRP A 214 5.44 -11.47 9.45
CA TRP A 214 6.63 -11.03 8.72
C TRP A 214 7.81 -10.91 9.67
N GLU A 215 8.95 -11.44 9.25
CA GLU A 215 10.24 -11.29 9.94
C GLU A 215 11.25 -10.66 9.00
N LYS A 216 11.94 -9.61 9.44
CA LYS A 216 13.02 -9.02 8.64
C LYS A 216 14.17 -10.03 8.54
N THR A 217 14.73 -10.17 7.34
CA THR A 217 15.91 -11.02 7.09
C THR A 217 17.07 -10.19 6.54
N PHE A 218 18.09 -10.85 5.99
CA PHE A 218 19.27 -10.18 5.42
C PHE A 218 18.85 -9.19 4.33
N ASP A 219 19.33 -7.95 4.45
CA ASP A 219 19.15 -6.93 3.42
C ASP A 219 19.98 -7.29 2.19
N LEU A 220 19.45 -7.02 0.99
CA LEU A 220 20.17 -7.18 -0.27
C LEU A 220 21.47 -6.35 -0.27
N PRO A 221 22.55 -6.84 -0.92
CA PRO A 221 23.79 -6.09 -1.05
C PRO A 221 23.65 -4.77 -1.82
N ALA A 222 22.62 -4.65 -2.65
CA ALA A 222 22.24 -3.43 -3.36
C ALA A 222 20.70 -3.32 -3.40
N PRO A 223 20.12 -2.12 -3.31
CA PRO A 223 18.67 -1.95 -3.43
C PRO A 223 18.22 -2.33 -4.84
N LEU A 224 17.08 -3.02 -4.95
CA LEU A 224 16.58 -3.51 -6.24
C LEU A 224 15.06 -3.37 -6.33
N PHE A 225 14.55 -2.94 -7.48
CA PHE A 225 13.14 -3.05 -7.85
C PHE A 225 12.99 -3.52 -9.30
N ARG A 226 11.83 -4.11 -9.64
CA ARG A 226 11.61 -4.81 -10.92
C ARG A 226 12.66 -5.90 -11.21
N HIS A 227 13.25 -6.49 -10.17
CA HIS A 227 14.02 -7.71 -10.29
C HIS A 227 13.06 -8.92 -10.32
N CYS A 228 13.56 -10.06 -10.78
CA CYS A 228 12.86 -11.34 -10.66
C CYS A 228 13.47 -12.13 -9.50
N ALA A 229 12.64 -12.79 -8.70
CA ALA A 229 13.08 -13.74 -7.67
C ALA A 229 12.51 -15.12 -7.98
N VAL A 230 13.37 -16.13 -8.00
CA VAL A 230 13.03 -17.50 -8.43
C VAL A 230 13.41 -18.49 -7.35
N TYR A 231 12.51 -19.42 -7.02
CA TYR A 231 12.77 -20.50 -6.08
C TYR A 231 13.72 -21.52 -6.70
N LEU A 232 14.71 -22.01 -5.95
CA LEU A 232 15.57 -23.10 -6.40
C LEU A 232 14.96 -24.45 -5.93
N PRO A 233 14.38 -25.27 -6.83
CA PRO A 233 13.53 -26.41 -6.45
C PRO A 233 14.21 -27.42 -5.53
N GLY A 234 13.50 -27.88 -4.50
CA GLY A 234 14.02 -28.86 -3.54
C GLY A 234 14.99 -28.29 -2.51
N SER A 235 15.07 -26.95 -2.40
CA SER A 235 15.91 -26.25 -1.42
C SER A 235 15.12 -25.22 -0.61
N SER A 236 15.81 -24.34 0.12
CA SER A 236 15.26 -23.10 0.69
C SER A 236 16.04 -21.87 0.23
N LEU A 237 16.53 -21.93 -1.00
CA LEU A 237 17.29 -20.87 -1.65
C LEU A 237 16.43 -20.16 -2.69
N ALA A 238 16.75 -18.89 -2.93
CA ALA A 238 16.15 -18.11 -4.01
C ALA A 238 17.23 -17.42 -4.83
N LEU A 239 17.04 -17.34 -6.15
CA LEU A 239 17.89 -16.61 -7.08
C LEU A 239 17.21 -15.28 -7.46
N VAL A 240 17.95 -14.18 -7.38
CA VAL A 240 17.51 -12.85 -7.81
C VAL A 240 18.25 -12.45 -9.08
N LEU A 241 17.51 -12.08 -10.12
CA LEU A 241 18.03 -11.67 -11.42
C LEU A 241 17.53 -10.28 -11.82
N GLY A 242 18.46 -9.46 -12.34
CA GLY A 242 18.17 -8.14 -12.92
C GLY A 242 17.65 -7.11 -11.92
N GLY A 243 16.89 -6.15 -12.44
CA GLY A 243 16.27 -5.07 -11.67
C GLY A 243 17.07 -3.77 -11.67
N LYS A 244 16.41 -2.69 -11.26
CA LYS A 244 16.99 -1.35 -11.17
C LYS A 244 17.49 -1.07 -9.77
N THR A 245 18.67 -0.46 -9.66
CA THR A 245 19.24 0.04 -8.39
C THR A 245 18.84 1.48 -8.11
N GLY A 246 18.38 2.20 -9.13
CA GLY A 246 17.97 3.59 -9.05
C GLY A 246 17.13 4.01 -10.26
N PRO A 247 17.08 5.32 -10.58
CA PRO A 247 16.24 5.83 -11.66
C PRO A 247 16.73 5.41 -13.06
N SER A 248 18.03 5.21 -13.25
CA SER A 248 18.65 4.91 -14.56
C SER A 248 19.52 3.64 -14.54
N GLU A 249 20.03 3.25 -13.38
CA GLU A 249 20.95 2.12 -13.25
C GLU A 249 20.23 0.77 -13.17
N ILE A 250 20.75 -0.20 -13.92
CA ILE A 250 20.30 -1.59 -13.95
C ILE A 250 21.40 -2.46 -13.35
N SER A 251 21.05 -3.33 -12.41
CA SER A 251 22.00 -4.23 -11.78
C SER A 251 22.54 -5.27 -12.77
N PRO A 252 23.87 -5.41 -12.91
CA PRO A 252 24.48 -6.52 -13.65
C PRO A 252 24.66 -7.77 -12.78
N ASN A 253 24.33 -7.69 -11.49
CA ASN A 253 24.65 -8.72 -10.50
C ASN A 253 23.49 -9.69 -10.32
N TYR A 254 23.83 -10.95 -10.04
CA TYR A 254 22.93 -12.02 -9.65
C TYR A 254 23.22 -12.41 -8.20
N TYR A 255 22.17 -12.68 -7.43
CA TYR A 255 22.31 -12.99 -6.01
C TYR A 255 21.54 -14.25 -5.64
N VAL A 256 22.14 -15.10 -4.80
CA VAL A 256 21.45 -16.23 -4.17
C VAL A 256 21.19 -15.87 -2.71
N PHE A 257 19.92 -15.95 -2.30
CA PHE A 257 19.54 -15.93 -0.90
C PHE A 257 19.86 -17.28 -0.27
N HIS A 258 20.63 -17.26 0.81
CA HIS A 258 20.86 -18.41 1.67
C HIS A 258 20.39 -18.06 3.09
N PRO A 259 19.51 -18.87 3.71
CA PRO A 259 18.89 -18.52 5.00
C PRO A 259 19.87 -18.41 6.16
N VAL A 260 21.01 -19.10 6.08
CA VAL A 260 22.12 -19.00 7.05
C VAL A 260 23.21 -18.00 6.64
N LYS A 261 23.65 -18.00 5.38
CA LYS A 261 24.79 -17.20 4.90
C LYS A 261 24.40 -15.79 4.42
N GLY A 262 23.11 -15.48 4.34
CA GLY A 262 22.60 -14.25 3.73
C GLY A 262 22.70 -14.25 2.20
N TRP A 263 22.92 -13.08 1.61
CA TRP A 263 22.97 -12.92 0.16
C TRP A 263 24.38 -13.17 -0.40
N LEU A 264 24.48 -14.13 -1.32
CA LEU A 264 25.72 -14.49 -2.00
C LEU A 264 25.68 -13.96 -3.43
N LYS A 265 26.65 -13.11 -3.79
CA LYS A 265 26.83 -12.64 -5.17
C LYS A 265 27.38 -13.78 -6.04
N CYS A 266 26.76 -14.01 -7.20
CA CYS A 266 27.21 -15.04 -8.12
C CYS A 266 28.38 -14.55 -9.00
N SER A 267 29.32 -15.44 -9.29
CA SER A 267 30.21 -15.34 -10.44
C SER A 267 29.46 -15.76 -11.70
N VAL A 268 29.69 -15.07 -12.81
CA VAL A 268 28.92 -15.26 -14.06
C VAL A 268 29.83 -15.78 -15.17
N THR A 269 29.38 -16.77 -15.93
CA THR A 269 30.10 -17.35 -17.08
C THR A 269 29.15 -17.65 -18.24
N GLY A 270 29.70 -17.99 -19.42
CA GLY A 270 28.93 -18.33 -20.61
C GLY A 270 28.50 -17.10 -21.42
N ALA A 271 27.34 -17.19 -22.07
CA ALA A 271 26.75 -16.11 -22.84
C ALA A 271 26.03 -15.12 -21.93
N ILE A 272 26.79 -14.19 -21.35
CA ILE A 272 26.31 -13.25 -20.33
C ILE A 272 25.17 -12.38 -20.88
N PRO A 273 23.95 -12.46 -20.30
CA PRO A 273 22.83 -11.61 -20.70
C PRO A 273 23.12 -10.13 -20.44
N SER A 274 22.55 -9.25 -21.27
CA SER A 274 22.53 -7.82 -20.96
C SER A 274 21.76 -7.57 -19.67
N SER A 275 22.18 -6.56 -18.90
CA SER A 275 21.47 -6.18 -17.67
C SER A 275 20.08 -5.68 -18.03
N THR A 276 19.06 -6.31 -17.44
CA THR A 276 17.65 -5.99 -17.68
C THR A 276 16.87 -5.80 -16.39
N PHE A 277 15.75 -5.10 -16.47
CA PHE A 277 14.75 -5.02 -15.41
C PHE A 277 13.37 -5.42 -15.94
N GLY A 278 12.52 -5.95 -15.07
CA GLY A 278 11.21 -6.52 -15.43
C GLY A 278 11.32 -7.81 -16.25
N THR A 279 12.44 -8.52 -16.14
CA THR A 279 12.67 -9.83 -16.75
C THR A 279 11.79 -10.90 -16.10
N ILE A 280 11.52 -11.97 -16.84
CA ILE A 280 10.93 -13.19 -16.31
C ILE A 280 12.00 -14.26 -16.16
N ALA A 281 11.88 -15.08 -15.12
CA ALA A 281 12.69 -16.26 -14.97
C ALA A 281 11.90 -17.36 -14.26
N VAL A 282 12.22 -18.60 -14.61
CA VAL A 282 11.61 -19.81 -14.06
C VAL A 282 12.71 -20.84 -13.79
N ALA A 283 12.56 -21.63 -12.74
CA ALA A 283 13.48 -22.71 -12.42
C ALA A 283 12.81 -24.05 -12.69
N SER A 284 13.52 -24.95 -13.37
CA SER A 284 13.00 -26.27 -13.71
C SER A 284 13.68 -27.34 -12.87
N PRO A 285 12.93 -28.32 -12.32
CA PRO A 285 13.53 -29.45 -11.63
C PRO A 285 14.37 -30.27 -12.62
N ASN A 286 15.57 -30.70 -12.19
CA ASN A 286 16.41 -31.60 -12.97
C ASN A 286 16.74 -32.84 -12.14
N PRO A 287 16.04 -33.97 -12.32
CA PRO A 287 16.23 -35.19 -11.52
C PRO A 287 17.64 -35.79 -11.60
N GLY A 288 18.40 -35.47 -12.65
CA GLY A 288 19.78 -35.94 -12.83
C GLY A 288 20.85 -34.91 -12.42
N SER A 289 20.45 -33.77 -11.86
CA SER A 289 21.40 -32.72 -11.48
C SER A 289 22.23 -33.11 -10.26
N LYS A 290 23.50 -32.67 -10.24
CA LYS A 290 24.36 -32.83 -9.06
C LYS A 290 23.78 -32.02 -7.90
N HIS A 291 23.97 -32.50 -6.67
CA HIS A 291 23.59 -31.77 -5.47
C HIS A 291 24.09 -30.31 -5.52
N GLY A 292 23.22 -29.36 -5.18
CA GLY A 292 23.53 -27.93 -5.22
C GLY A 292 23.64 -27.32 -6.62
N THR A 293 23.16 -28.02 -7.66
CA THR A 293 23.06 -27.48 -9.02
C THR A 293 21.60 -27.31 -9.41
N PHE A 294 21.23 -26.15 -9.94
CA PHE A 294 19.88 -25.83 -10.39
C PHE A 294 19.92 -25.25 -11.80
N GLN A 295 18.80 -25.30 -12.51
CA GLN A 295 18.71 -24.77 -13.86
C GLN A 295 17.36 -24.11 -14.12
N GLY A 296 17.28 -23.33 -15.19
CA GLY A 296 16.04 -22.71 -15.62
C GLY A 296 16.18 -21.86 -16.86
N LEU A 297 15.20 -21.00 -17.06
CA LEU A 297 15.08 -20.09 -18.21
C LEU A 297 14.97 -18.65 -17.73
N MET A 298 15.54 -17.71 -18.48
CA MET A 298 15.39 -16.27 -18.32
C MET A 298 15.07 -15.63 -19.67
N ALA A 299 14.13 -14.69 -19.71
CA ALA A 299 13.73 -13.99 -20.94
C ALA A 299 13.09 -12.63 -20.65
N GLY A 300 12.98 -11.80 -21.69
CA GLY A 300 12.31 -10.50 -21.59
C GLY A 300 13.03 -9.50 -20.67
N GLY A 301 12.28 -8.49 -20.24
CA GLY A 301 12.82 -7.33 -19.54
C GLY A 301 13.36 -6.26 -20.48
N ILE A 302 13.56 -5.05 -19.95
CA ILE A 302 14.07 -3.91 -20.70
C ILE A 302 15.55 -3.73 -20.37
N SER A 303 16.37 -3.56 -21.41
CA SER A 303 17.81 -3.34 -21.29
C SER A 303 18.15 -1.84 -21.21
N LYS A 304 19.42 -1.50 -20.98
CA LYS A 304 19.89 -0.10 -20.91
C LYS A 304 19.65 0.70 -22.20
N ASP A 305 19.49 0.02 -23.33
CA ASP A 305 19.15 0.66 -24.61
C ASP A 305 17.67 1.06 -24.72
N GLY A 306 16.86 0.79 -23.70
CA GLY A 306 15.43 1.11 -23.65
C GLY A 306 14.55 0.13 -24.45
N LYS A 307 15.09 -0.99 -24.93
CA LYS A 307 14.36 -1.99 -25.72
C LYS A 307 14.06 -3.23 -24.88
N ILE A 308 12.98 -3.93 -25.22
CA ILE A 308 12.69 -5.25 -24.64
C ILE A 308 13.68 -6.26 -25.21
N ASN A 309 14.30 -7.04 -24.33
CA ASN A 309 15.19 -8.12 -24.72
C ASN A 309 14.40 -9.26 -25.38
N GLU A 310 14.73 -9.55 -26.64
CA GLU A 310 14.12 -10.62 -27.43
C GLU A 310 14.86 -11.96 -27.31
N GLN A 311 16.04 -11.97 -26.68
CA GLN A 311 16.85 -13.17 -26.47
C GLN A 311 16.47 -13.87 -25.17
N ALA A 312 16.22 -15.17 -25.24
CA ALA A 312 16.08 -16.03 -24.07
C ALA A 312 17.39 -16.78 -23.76
N TYR A 313 17.60 -17.10 -22.49
CA TYR A 313 18.78 -17.77 -21.98
C TYR A 313 18.40 -18.94 -21.07
N PHE A 314 19.02 -20.09 -21.31
CA PHE A 314 19.10 -21.13 -20.28
C PHE A 314 20.14 -20.70 -19.25
N TRP A 315 19.85 -20.93 -17.98
CA TRP A 315 20.81 -20.71 -16.90
C TRP A 315 21.01 -21.98 -16.09
N THR A 316 22.23 -22.22 -15.64
CA THR A 316 22.59 -23.24 -14.66
C THR A 316 23.37 -22.58 -13.53
N ILE A 317 23.05 -22.88 -12.28
CA ILE A 317 23.73 -22.34 -11.12
C ILE A 317 24.22 -23.44 -10.20
N ASN A 318 25.48 -23.36 -9.77
CA ASN A 318 26.06 -24.20 -8.74
C ASN A 318 26.27 -23.39 -7.46
N VAL A 319 25.67 -23.82 -6.35
CA VAL A 319 25.72 -23.17 -5.03
C VAL A 319 26.51 -23.97 -3.99
N SER A 320 27.26 -24.99 -4.43
CA SER A 320 28.01 -25.88 -3.54
C SER A 320 29.28 -25.23 -2.97
N THR A 321 29.73 -24.12 -3.57
CA THR A 321 30.89 -23.32 -3.17
C THR A 321 30.45 -22.05 -2.45
N ASP A 322 31.35 -21.41 -1.70
CA ASP A 322 31.03 -20.13 -1.01
C ASP A 322 30.75 -18.97 -1.98
N VAL A 323 31.23 -19.08 -3.21
CA VAL A 323 30.86 -18.18 -4.31
C VAL A 323 30.03 -18.98 -5.32
N PRO A 324 28.70 -18.77 -5.40
CA PRO A 324 27.87 -19.42 -6.40
C PRO A 324 28.32 -19.08 -7.82
N LEU A 325 28.28 -20.06 -8.72
CA LEU A 325 28.62 -19.88 -10.13
C LEU A 325 27.37 -20.04 -10.98
N ILE A 326 26.95 -18.98 -11.67
CA ILE A 326 25.88 -19.02 -12.66
C ILE A 326 26.46 -19.01 -14.09
N HIS A 327 25.94 -19.89 -14.92
CA HIS A 327 26.32 -20.06 -16.32
C HIS A 327 25.11 -19.84 -17.21
N PHE A 328 25.27 -19.08 -18.29
CA PHE A 328 24.20 -18.79 -19.25
C PHE A 328 24.52 -19.35 -20.63
N GLU A 329 23.50 -19.91 -21.29
CA GLU A 329 23.54 -20.36 -22.68
C GLU A 329 22.39 -19.72 -23.45
N ILE A 330 22.67 -19.29 -24.68
CA ILE A 330 21.66 -18.71 -25.57
C ILE A 330 20.69 -19.82 -25.97
N VAL A 331 19.39 -19.58 -25.80
CA VAL A 331 18.36 -20.49 -26.29
C VAL A 331 18.33 -20.43 -27.83
N PRO A 332 18.54 -21.55 -28.54
CA PRO A 332 18.39 -21.59 -29.99
C PRO A 332 16.91 -21.42 -30.35
N ASP A 333 16.56 -20.34 -31.05
CA ASP A 333 15.17 -20.05 -31.41
C ASP A 333 14.88 -20.27 -32.90
N SER A 334 14.92 -21.52 -33.34
CA SER A 334 14.58 -21.89 -34.72
C SER A 334 13.08 -21.79 -35.03
N HIS A 335 12.22 -21.67 -34.01
CA HIS A 335 10.76 -21.72 -34.15
C HIS A 335 10.05 -20.41 -33.77
N GLY A 336 10.79 -19.36 -33.38
CA GLY A 336 10.24 -18.06 -33.00
C GLY A 336 9.55 -18.05 -31.63
N TYR A 337 9.89 -18.98 -30.74
CA TYR A 337 9.29 -19.09 -29.40
C TYR A 337 9.67 -17.93 -28.48
N THR A 338 10.82 -17.29 -28.66
CA THR A 338 11.23 -16.17 -27.77
C THR A 338 10.34 -14.95 -27.93
N ARG A 339 9.61 -14.84 -29.05
CA ARG A 339 8.61 -13.79 -29.30
C ARG A 339 7.56 -13.72 -28.18
N ALA A 340 7.02 -14.86 -27.75
CA ALA A 340 6.02 -14.92 -26.68
C ALA A 340 6.61 -14.58 -25.30
N LEU A 341 7.94 -14.71 -25.15
CA LEU A 341 8.69 -14.43 -23.93
C LEU A 341 9.35 -13.04 -23.92
N SER A 342 9.24 -12.30 -25.03
CA SER A 342 9.75 -10.93 -25.19
C SER A 342 8.80 -9.94 -24.53
N VAL A 343 8.66 -10.06 -23.21
CA VAL A 343 7.69 -9.33 -22.38
C VAL A 343 8.37 -8.56 -21.25
N PHE A 344 7.65 -7.59 -20.71
CA PHE A 344 8.02 -6.76 -19.58
C PHE A 344 6.86 -6.65 -18.59
N GLY A 345 7.16 -6.81 -17.30
CA GLY A 345 6.16 -6.72 -16.22
C GLY A 345 5.18 -7.88 -16.17
N ALA A 346 5.44 -8.97 -16.90
CA ALA A 346 4.70 -10.22 -16.81
C ALA A 346 5.05 -10.95 -15.50
N GLN A 347 4.09 -11.70 -14.96
CA GLN A 347 4.33 -12.57 -13.80
C GLN A 347 4.52 -14.01 -14.26
N THR A 348 5.29 -14.77 -13.48
CA THR A 348 5.41 -16.22 -13.65
C THR A 348 4.59 -16.93 -12.59
N ALA A 349 3.96 -18.04 -12.96
CA ALA A 349 3.26 -18.92 -12.04
C ALA A 349 3.48 -20.38 -12.44
N ASP A 350 3.69 -21.23 -11.46
CA ASP A 350 4.00 -22.64 -11.67
C ASP A 350 2.78 -23.49 -11.35
N VAL A 351 2.37 -24.34 -12.30
CA VAL A 351 1.27 -25.31 -12.13
C VAL A 351 1.85 -26.68 -12.42
N GLU A 352 1.95 -27.50 -11.38
CA GLU A 352 2.63 -28.80 -11.44
C GLU A 352 4.08 -28.66 -11.93
N SER A 353 4.41 -29.17 -13.12
CA SER A 353 5.74 -29.06 -13.76
C SER A 353 5.80 -28.02 -14.89
N LEU A 354 4.70 -27.31 -15.12
CA LEU A 354 4.58 -26.30 -16.17
C LEU A 354 4.76 -24.90 -15.60
N HIS A 355 5.38 -24.04 -16.41
CA HIS A 355 5.62 -22.65 -16.06
C HIS A 355 4.81 -21.73 -16.96
N PHE A 356 4.01 -20.84 -16.39
CA PHE A 356 3.16 -19.90 -17.12
C PHE A 356 3.69 -18.48 -17.02
N VAL A 357 3.76 -17.79 -18.15
CA VAL A 357 4.01 -16.35 -18.25
C VAL A 357 2.67 -15.65 -18.43
N CYS A 358 2.30 -14.82 -17.47
CA CYS A 358 0.99 -14.23 -17.35
C CYS A 358 1.07 -12.70 -17.50
N GLY A 359 0.47 -12.16 -18.55
CA GLY A 359 0.29 -10.72 -18.74
C GLY A 359 1.54 -9.97 -19.16
N GLY A 360 1.71 -8.78 -18.57
CA GLY A 360 2.72 -7.82 -18.98
C GLY A 360 2.45 -7.21 -20.35
N VAL A 361 3.41 -6.45 -20.85
CA VAL A 361 3.43 -5.87 -22.20
C VAL A 361 4.61 -6.42 -22.98
N GLY A 362 4.57 -6.47 -24.30
CA GLY A 362 5.64 -7.09 -25.07
C GLY A 362 6.14 -6.30 -26.27
N GLN A 363 7.26 -6.81 -26.79
CA GLN A 363 7.90 -6.32 -28.02
C GLN A 363 7.00 -6.47 -29.25
N TYR A 364 5.97 -7.31 -29.15
CA TYR A 364 5.04 -7.60 -30.23
C TYR A 364 3.60 -7.24 -29.82
N PRO A 365 2.75 -6.80 -30.77
CA PRO A 365 1.38 -6.37 -30.47
C PRO A 365 0.48 -7.43 -29.83
N SER A 366 0.87 -8.72 -29.88
CA SER A 366 0.17 -9.83 -29.23
C SER A 366 0.18 -9.77 -27.71
N SER A 367 1.10 -9.00 -27.11
CA SER A 367 1.30 -8.94 -25.65
C SER A 367 0.97 -7.54 -25.13
N GLN A 368 -0.29 -7.31 -24.76
CA GLN A 368 -0.80 -6.02 -24.27
C GLN A 368 -1.62 -6.18 -22.97
N GLY A 369 -1.11 -6.99 -22.04
CA GLY A 369 -1.71 -7.18 -20.72
C GLY A 369 -2.72 -8.32 -20.62
N GLN A 370 -2.97 -9.10 -21.68
CA GLN A 370 -3.91 -10.23 -21.64
C GLN A 370 -3.33 -11.52 -22.20
N SER A 371 -2.07 -11.50 -22.64
CA SER A 371 -1.36 -12.66 -23.15
C SER A 371 -1.02 -13.64 -22.03
N MET A 372 -1.08 -14.93 -22.33
CA MET A 372 -0.56 -15.98 -21.48
C MET A 372 0.19 -17.00 -22.35
N ALA A 373 1.33 -17.48 -21.86
CA ALA A 373 2.14 -18.48 -22.53
C ALA A 373 2.61 -19.55 -21.54
N CYS A 374 2.61 -20.80 -21.96
CA CYS A 374 3.17 -21.92 -21.20
C CYS A 374 4.55 -22.25 -21.75
N ILE A 375 5.54 -22.34 -20.85
CA ILE A 375 6.92 -22.74 -21.14
C ILE A 375 7.06 -24.22 -20.79
N SER A 376 7.65 -24.97 -21.72
CA SER A 376 8.14 -26.33 -21.49
C SER A 376 9.58 -26.43 -21.99
N VAL A 377 10.43 -27.16 -21.27
CA VAL A 377 11.81 -27.44 -21.68
C VAL A 377 11.95 -28.94 -21.85
N LYS A 378 12.24 -29.39 -23.07
CA LYS A 378 12.35 -30.80 -23.43
C LYS A 378 13.68 -31.07 -24.11
N ASP A 379 14.47 -32.00 -23.58
CA ASP A 379 15.75 -32.42 -24.15
C ASP A 379 16.71 -31.25 -24.45
N GLY A 380 16.67 -30.19 -23.63
CA GLY A 380 17.47 -28.96 -23.84
C GLY A 380 16.89 -27.99 -24.87
N HIS A 381 15.69 -28.24 -25.38
CA HIS A 381 14.97 -27.37 -26.30
C HIS A 381 13.78 -26.68 -25.62
N LEU A 382 13.63 -25.39 -25.90
CA LEU A 382 12.49 -24.60 -25.46
C LEU A 382 11.27 -24.91 -26.37
N GLU A 383 10.13 -25.18 -25.76
CA GLU A 383 8.82 -25.14 -26.40
C GLU A 383 7.94 -24.13 -25.69
N VAL A 384 7.24 -23.29 -26.45
CA VAL A 384 6.28 -22.33 -25.91
C VAL A 384 4.92 -22.53 -26.57
N PHE A 385 3.88 -22.59 -25.75
CA PHE A 385 2.49 -22.71 -26.18
C PHE A 385 1.75 -21.43 -25.81
N ASN A 386 1.15 -20.75 -26.78
CA ASN A 386 0.27 -19.62 -26.49
C ASN A 386 -1.03 -20.15 -25.88
N VAL A 387 -1.46 -19.54 -24.78
CA VAL A 387 -2.68 -19.95 -24.08
C VAL A 387 -3.83 -19.04 -24.54
N ASP A 388 -4.72 -19.60 -25.35
CA ASP A 388 -5.92 -18.92 -25.80
C ASP A 388 -6.96 -18.91 -24.68
N LEU A 389 -7.09 -17.76 -24.02
CA LEU A 389 -8.06 -17.54 -22.96
C LEU A 389 -9.47 -17.43 -23.55
N ARG A 390 -10.26 -18.50 -23.40
CA ARG A 390 -11.65 -18.55 -23.85
C ARG A 390 -12.57 -18.01 -22.75
N ASN A 391 -13.42 -17.07 -23.13
CA ASN A 391 -14.37 -16.46 -22.23
C ASN A 391 -15.79 -16.89 -22.59
N GLU A 392 -16.49 -17.53 -21.66
CA GLU A 392 -17.87 -17.96 -21.89
C GLU A 392 -18.90 -16.87 -21.54
N VAL A 393 -18.58 -15.86 -20.70
CA VAL A 393 -19.62 -14.92 -20.17
C VAL A 393 -19.13 -13.49 -19.77
N GLY A 394 -17.90 -13.04 -20.08
CA GLY A 394 -17.41 -11.75 -19.53
C GLY A 394 -16.20 -11.06 -20.18
N GLN A 395 -15.51 -10.22 -19.40
CA GLN A 395 -14.26 -9.52 -19.77
C GLN A 395 -13.04 -10.38 -19.40
N LEU A 396 -11.98 -10.40 -20.23
CA LEU A 396 -10.72 -11.10 -19.91
C LEU A 396 -9.91 -10.37 -18.82
N PRO A 397 -9.08 -11.08 -18.03
CA PRO A 397 -8.22 -10.45 -17.04
C PRO A 397 -7.25 -9.47 -17.71
N PHE A 398 -7.08 -8.29 -17.11
CA PHE A 398 -6.07 -7.32 -17.51
C PHE A 398 -4.89 -7.39 -16.54
N MET A 399 -3.84 -8.10 -16.96
CA MET A 399 -2.69 -8.55 -16.21
C MET A 399 -1.48 -7.61 -16.31
N VAL A 400 -1.73 -6.29 -16.17
CA VAL A 400 -0.68 -5.30 -15.94
C VAL A 400 -0.70 -4.92 -14.47
N GLY A 401 0.37 -5.27 -13.76
CA GLY A 401 0.42 -5.14 -12.30
C GLY A 401 -0.63 -6.00 -11.59
N SER A 402 -1.10 -7.10 -12.17
CA SER A 402 -1.94 -8.08 -11.46
C SER A 402 -1.09 -8.91 -10.48
N ALA A 403 -1.76 -9.69 -9.64
CA ALA A 403 -1.16 -10.77 -8.88
C ALA A 403 -1.72 -12.11 -9.37
N THR A 404 -0.85 -13.05 -9.70
CA THR A 404 -1.20 -14.36 -10.24
C THR A 404 -0.62 -15.45 -9.34
N VAL A 405 -1.45 -16.41 -8.94
CA VAL A 405 -1.02 -17.53 -8.11
C VAL A 405 -1.62 -18.83 -8.62
N SER A 406 -0.90 -19.93 -8.44
CA SER A 406 -1.42 -21.27 -8.71
C SER A 406 -2.08 -21.89 -7.48
N SER A 407 -3.15 -22.65 -7.72
CA SER A 407 -3.79 -23.48 -6.70
C SER A 407 -4.36 -24.72 -7.38
N GLY A 408 -3.67 -25.85 -7.23
CA GLY A 408 -3.97 -27.07 -8.00
C GLY A 408 -3.68 -26.84 -9.49
N SER A 409 -4.61 -27.22 -10.37
CA SER A 409 -4.55 -27.01 -11.82
C SER A 409 -5.13 -25.67 -12.29
N GLU A 410 -5.58 -24.81 -11.38
CA GLU A 410 -6.12 -23.49 -11.70
C GLU A 410 -5.11 -22.38 -11.38
N LEU A 411 -5.11 -21.32 -12.19
CA LEU A 411 -4.50 -20.03 -11.83
C LEU A 411 -5.58 -19.07 -11.36
N VAL A 412 -5.28 -18.33 -10.29
CA VAL A 412 -6.09 -17.22 -9.80
C VAL A 412 -5.38 -15.91 -10.15
N VAL A 413 -6.08 -15.03 -10.87
CA VAL A 413 -5.60 -13.69 -11.24
C VAL A 413 -6.40 -12.64 -10.49
N LEU A 414 -5.68 -11.79 -9.74
CA LEU A 414 -6.23 -10.72 -8.92
C LEU A 414 -5.78 -9.34 -9.43
N GLY A 415 -6.72 -8.41 -9.50
CA GLY A 415 -6.41 -7.00 -9.67
C GLY A 415 -5.81 -6.67 -11.04
N GLY A 416 -4.90 -5.68 -11.03
CA GLY A 416 -4.29 -5.13 -12.23
C GLY A 416 -4.94 -3.83 -12.70
N GLY A 417 -4.32 -3.17 -13.67
CA GLY A 417 -4.83 -1.91 -14.21
C GLY A 417 -3.74 -0.99 -14.72
N ALA A 418 -4.17 0.07 -15.40
CA ALA A 418 -3.32 1.02 -16.08
C ALA A 418 -3.83 2.45 -15.83
N THR A 419 -2.94 3.43 -15.66
CA THR A 419 -3.30 4.86 -15.64
C THR A 419 -3.85 5.31 -16.98
N CYS A 420 -3.47 4.63 -18.07
CA CYS A 420 -3.92 4.91 -19.43
C CYS A 420 -3.63 6.37 -19.83
N PHE A 421 -2.43 6.85 -19.50
CA PHE A 421 -2.00 8.22 -19.76
C PHE A 421 -2.98 9.24 -19.16
N SER A 422 -3.30 10.33 -19.87
CA SER A 422 -4.29 11.32 -19.43
C SER A 422 -5.76 10.90 -19.62
N MET A 423 -6.03 9.66 -20.08
CA MET A 423 -7.37 9.22 -20.46
C MET A 423 -8.18 8.67 -19.29
N GLY A 424 -7.55 8.54 -18.12
CA GLY A 424 -8.15 8.10 -16.87
C GLY A 424 -7.83 6.65 -16.54
N THR A 425 -7.54 6.43 -15.26
CA THR A 425 -7.08 5.15 -14.74
C THR A 425 -8.13 4.04 -14.86
N PHE A 426 -7.77 2.98 -15.57
CA PHE A 426 -8.47 1.71 -15.57
C PHE A 426 -8.00 0.83 -14.40
N TRP A 427 -8.95 0.34 -13.61
CA TRP A 427 -8.70 -0.62 -12.53
C TRP A 427 -9.45 -1.90 -12.85
N ASN A 428 -8.74 -3.02 -12.91
CA ASN A 428 -9.36 -4.32 -12.97
C ASN A 428 -9.68 -4.77 -11.54
N THR A 429 -10.97 -4.77 -11.18
CA THR A 429 -11.45 -5.23 -9.86
C THR A 429 -11.93 -6.68 -9.88
N GLY A 430 -11.85 -7.35 -11.04
CA GLY A 430 -12.28 -8.72 -11.19
C GLY A 430 -11.28 -9.70 -10.56
N VAL A 431 -11.82 -10.78 -9.99
CA VAL A 431 -11.11 -12.00 -9.66
C VAL A 431 -11.40 -13.02 -10.77
N TYR A 432 -10.35 -13.63 -11.30
CA TYR A 432 -10.47 -14.58 -12.41
C TYR A 432 -9.83 -15.90 -12.04
N LYS A 433 -10.49 -16.99 -12.43
CA LYS A 433 -9.93 -18.33 -12.43
C LYS A 433 -9.65 -18.74 -13.86
N VAL A 434 -8.45 -19.24 -14.10
CA VAL A 434 -8.03 -19.81 -15.39
C VAL A 434 -7.85 -21.31 -15.19
N ASP A 435 -8.76 -22.09 -15.76
CA ASP A 435 -8.70 -23.54 -15.75
C ASP A 435 -7.79 -24.01 -16.89
N LEU A 436 -6.68 -24.63 -16.50
CA LEU A 436 -5.64 -25.11 -17.40
C LEU A 436 -5.76 -26.60 -17.70
N THR A 437 -6.79 -27.30 -17.20
CA THR A 437 -6.92 -28.76 -17.35
C THR A 437 -6.88 -29.19 -18.82
N ASN A 438 -7.57 -28.46 -19.71
CA ASN A 438 -7.54 -28.71 -21.15
C ASN A 438 -6.15 -28.45 -21.73
N ALA A 439 -5.52 -27.33 -21.37
CA ALA A 439 -4.18 -26.97 -21.82
C ALA A 439 -3.12 -28.00 -21.39
N ILE A 440 -3.25 -28.54 -20.17
CA ILE A 440 -2.37 -29.59 -19.65
C ILE A 440 -2.61 -30.91 -20.38
N SER A 441 -3.88 -31.28 -20.63
CA SER A 441 -4.23 -32.55 -21.29
C SER A 441 -3.80 -32.63 -22.77
N GLU A 442 -3.74 -31.49 -23.45
CA GLU A 442 -3.21 -31.39 -24.82
C GLU A 442 -1.68 -31.51 -24.85
N MET A 443 -1.00 -31.50 -23.69
CA MET A 443 0.44 -31.69 -23.58
C MET A 443 0.78 -33.16 -23.28
N PRO A 444 1.69 -33.81 -24.04
CA PRO A 444 1.81 -35.27 -24.07
C PRO A 444 2.36 -35.96 -22.79
N TYR A 445 2.62 -35.22 -21.71
CA TYR A 445 3.55 -35.64 -20.65
C TYR A 445 3.00 -35.52 -19.22
N ILE A 446 1.74 -35.11 -19.03
CA ILE A 446 1.19 -34.83 -17.71
C ILE A 446 -0.21 -35.46 -17.59
N GLN A 447 -0.41 -36.27 -16.55
CA GLN A 447 -1.75 -36.67 -16.15
C GLN A 447 -2.32 -35.60 -15.21
N PRO A 448 -3.48 -35.00 -15.52
CA PRO A 448 -4.07 -33.98 -14.66
C PRO A 448 -4.38 -34.58 -13.29
N ALA A 449 -3.91 -33.95 -12.22
CA ALA A 449 -4.34 -34.31 -10.87
C ALA A 449 -5.84 -33.97 -10.72
N ASN A 450 -6.66 -34.93 -10.27
CA ASN A 450 -8.05 -34.65 -9.88
C ASN A 450 -8.05 -33.66 -8.71
N CYS A 451 -8.33 -32.39 -9.01
CA CYS A 451 -8.43 -31.33 -8.01
C CYS A 451 -9.85 -30.77 -8.03
N ASN A 452 -10.41 -30.55 -6.84
CA ASN A 452 -11.68 -29.85 -6.71
C ASN A 452 -11.50 -28.39 -7.17
N PRO A 453 -12.53 -27.77 -7.79
CA PRO A 453 -12.48 -26.36 -8.18
C PRO A 453 -12.14 -25.48 -6.98
N VAL A 454 -11.23 -24.52 -7.15
CA VAL A 454 -10.87 -23.57 -6.09
C VAL A 454 -12.07 -22.63 -5.88
N SER A 455 -12.56 -22.59 -4.65
CA SER A 455 -13.48 -21.55 -4.19
C SER A 455 -12.65 -20.39 -3.67
N ILE A 456 -12.96 -19.15 -4.03
CA ILE A 456 -12.22 -17.99 -3.53
C ILE A 456 -13.17 -16.94 -2.97
N ASN A 457 -12.91 -16.50 -1.74
CA ASN A 457 -13.71 -15.49 -1.05
C ASN A 457 -12.80 -14.46 -0.39
N TYR A 458 -13.09 -13.17 -0.56
CA TYR A 458 -12.38 -12.10 0.13
C TYR A 458 -12.75 -12.07 1.62
N GLN A 459 -11.76 -11.85 2.48
CA GLN A 459 -11.95 -11.78 3.93
C GLN A 459 -11.72 -10.37 4.48
N ASP A 460 -10.48 -9.88 4.41
CA ASP A 460 -10.08 -8.60 5.00
C ASP A 460 -8.85 -8.02 4.30
N SER A 461 -8.52 -6.76 4.61
CA SER A 461 -7.34 -6.05 4.14
C SER A 461 -6.50 -5.45 5.29
N PRO A 462 -5.92 -6.28 6.19
CA PRO A 462 -5.14 -5.78 7.32
C PRO A 462 -3.97 -4.90 6.87
N LYS A 463 -3.70 -3.85 7.66
CA LYS A 463 -2.54 -2.97 7.48
C LYS A 463 -1.32 -3.48 8.22
N LEU A 464 -0.16 -3.31 7.59
CA LEU A 464 1.15 -3.54 8.14
C LEU A 464 1.71 -2.23 8.70
N THR A 465 2.19 -2.28 9.93
CA THR A 465 2.95 -1.25 10.62
C THR A 465 4.43 -1.61 10.58
N HIS A 466 5.26 -0.67 10.13
CA HIS A 466 6.71 -0.85 10.14
C HIS A 466 7.26 -0.68 11.55
N GLN A 467 8.00 -1.67 12.04
CA GLN A 467 8.82 -1.51 13.24
C GLN A 467 10.04 -0.66 12.85
N THR A 468 10.05 0.63 13.20
CA THR A 468 11.29 1.41 13.19
C THR A 468 12.32 0.68 14.05
N THR A 469 13.48 0.42 13.48
CA THR A 469 14.66 -0.13 14.14
C THR A 469 14.90 0.63 15.45
N THR A 470 14.42 0.09 16.55
CA THR A 470 14.99 0.38 17.85
C THR A 470 16.31 -0.36 17.89
N ILE A 471 17.39 0.41 18.00
CA ILE A 471 18.60 0.05 18.74
C ILE A 471 18.21 -0.96 19.82
N GLU A 472 18.94 -2.07 19.93
CA GLU A 472 18.85 -3.03 21.04
C GLU A 472 18.85 -2.27 22.38
N ARG A 473 17.68 -1.84 22.83
CA ARG A 473 17.39 -1.56 24.22
C ARG A 473 16.82 -2.87 24.70
N HIS A 474 17.52 -3.48 25.65
CA HIS A 474 17.03 -4.60 26.43
C HIS A 474 15.52 -4.51 26.60
N GLN A 475 14.77 -5.40 25.95
CA GLN A 475 13.34 -5.52 26.17
C GLN A 475 13.14 -5.86 27.65
N PRO A 476 12.47 -5.00 28.43
CA PRO A 476 11.98 -5.43 29.72
C PRO A 476 10.94 -6.52 29.45
N THR A 477 11.06 -7.66 30.12
CA THR A 477 10.08 -8.75 30.14
C THR A 477 8.78 -8.38 30.89
N LEU A 478 8.48 -7.09 31.03
CA LEU A 478 7.47 -6.56 31.93
C LEU A 478 6.38 -5.83 31.12
N LYS A 479 5.12 -6.18 31.41
CA LYS A 479 3.94 -5.44 30.94
C LYS A 479 4.03 -3.98 31.43
N PRO A 480 3.47 -3.01 30.68
CA PRO A 480 3.44 -1.63 31.15
C PRO A 480 2.69 -1.50 32.47
N SER A 481 3.26 -0.75 33.42
CA SER A 481 2.62 -0.44 34.69
C SER A 481 1.63 0.71 34.46
N ILE A 482 0.33 0.39 34.45
CA ILE A 482 -0.74 1.38 34.31
C ILE A 482 -0.92 2.12 35.63
N LYS A 483 -0.79 3.44 35.62
CA LYS A 483 -0.96 4.29 36.81
C LYS A 483 -2.36 4.87 36.85
N SER A 484 -2.99 4.95 38.01
CA SER A 484 -4.22 5.72 38.16
C SER A 484 -3.90 7.23 38.16
N ILE A 485 -4.77 8.02 37.54
CA ILE A 485 -4.70 9.48 37.64
C ILE A 485 -5.15 9.91 39.05
N ALA A 486 -4.37 10.81 39.66
CA ALA A 486 -4.66 11.31 40.99
C ALA A 486 -5.98 12.10 41.02
N ARG A 487 -6.76 11.91 42.09
CA ARG A 487 -8.00 12.64 42.36
C ARG A 487 -7.76 13.66 43.47
N ILE A 488 -8.18 14.90 43.26
CA ILE A 488 -7.92 16.03 44.16
C ILE A 488 -9.16 16.92 44.28
N LYS A 489 -9.16 17.80 45.29
CA LYS A 489 -10.11 18.91 45.40
C LYS A 489 -9.33 20.21 45.35
N LEU A 490 -9.80 21.17 44.56
CA LEU A 490 -9.23 22.52 44.56
C LEU A 490 -9.77 23.27 45.79
N GLN A 491 -8.91 24.04 46.43
CA GLN A 491 -9.25 24.96 47.51
C GLN A 491 -9.16 26.42 47.05
N SER A 492 -8.39 26.69 45.99
CA SER A 492 -8.20 28.04 45.46
C SER A 492 -7.85 28.05 43.97
N LYS A 493 -7.91 29.24 43.35
CA LYS A 493 -7.40 29.46 41.98
C LYS A 493 -5.90 29.17 41.83
N LEU A 494 -5.12 29.42 42.89
CA LEU A 494 -3.67 29.22 42.89
C LEU A 494 -3.35 27.73 42.74
N ASP A 495 -4.18 26.86 43.32
CA ASP A 495 -4.02 25.41 43.19
C ASP A 495 -4.12 24.99 41.72
N PHE A 496 -5.06 25.57 40.97
CA PHE A 496 -5.22 25.27 39.54
C PHE A 496 -4.07 25.82 38.70
N GLU A 497 -3.60 27.04 38.98
CA GLU A 497 -2.41 27.62 38.33
C GLU A 497 -1.19 26.71 38.51
N GLN A 498 -0.96 26.22 39.74
CA GLN A 498 0.12 25.26 40.03
C GLN A 498 -0.05 23.93 39.28
N LEU A 499 -1.29 23.44 39.09
CA LEU A 499 -1.53 22.22 38.31
C LEU A 499 -1.16 22.40 36.83
N VAL A 500 -1.49 23.56 36.26
CA VAL A 500 -1.11 23.90 34.88
C VAL A 500 0.41 23.95 34.73
N GLU A 501 1.12 24.55 35.70
CA GLU A 501 2.59 24.58 35.73
C GLU A 501 3.21 23.18 35.88
N ASN A 502 2.59 22.30 36.69
CA ASN A 502 3.06 20.94 36.91
C ASN A 502 2.90 20.01 35.69
N ARG A 503 2.08 20.39 34.70
CA ARG A 503 1.87 19.69 33.41
C ARG A 503 1.58 18.19 33.55
N LYS A 504 0.84 17.79 34.58
CA LYS A 504 0.38 16.41 34.81
C LYS A 504 -1.15 16.35 34.88
N PRO A 505 -1.76 15.27 34.36
CA PRO A 505 -3.20 15.12 34.43
C PRO A 505 -3.64 14.81 35.86
N VAL A 506 -4.78 15.39 36.24
CA VAL A 506 -5.44 15.15 37.53
C VAL A 506 -6.95 15.19 37.34
N ILE A 507 -7.67 14.41 38.15
CA ILE A 507 -9.12 14.50 38.26
C ILE A 507 -9.44 15.43 39.42
N ILE A 508 -10.24 16.45 39.16
CA ILE A 508 -10.72 17.40 40.15
C ILE A 508 -12.17 17.02 40.48
N GLU A 509 -12.42 16.83 41.77
CA GLU A 509 -13.73 16.41 42.30
C GLU A 509 -14.42 17.55 43.05
N SER A 510 -15.74 17.43 43.22
CA SER A 510 -16.54 18.32 44.07
C SER A 510 -16.54 19.79 43.64
N LEU A 511 -16.39 20.06 42.33
CA LEU A 511 -16.55 21.40 41.78
C LEU A 511 -18.03 21.74 41.61
N ASP A 512 -18.39 23.00 41.84
CA ASP A 512 -19.69 23.53 41.44
C ASP A 512 -19.69 23.80 39.93
N LEU A 513 -20.16 22.81 39.17
CA LEU A 513 -20.26 22.86 37.70
C LEU A 513 -21.62 23.40 37.22
N GLY A 514 -22.46 23.87 38.15
CA GLY A 514 -23.84 24.27 37.89
C GLY A 514 -24.81 23.09 37.90
N SER A 515 -26.04 23.34 37.43
CA SER A 515 -27.12 22.34 37.46
C SER A 515 -27.08 21.31 36.32
N CYS A 516 -26.04 21.33 35.46
CA CYS A 516 -25.96 20.46 34.30
C CYS A 516 -25.89 18.96 34.66
N VAL A 517 -25.18 18.61 35.73
CA VAL A 517 -25.00 17.20 36.18
C VAL A 517 -26.34 16.59 36.58
N ASP A 518 -27.23 17.39 37.18
CA ASP A 518 -28.56 16.94 37.60
C ASP A 518 -29.59 16.99 36.47
N LYS A 519 -29.51 17.99 35.60
CA LYS A 519 -30.56 18.28 34.61
C LYS A 519 -30.38 17.63 33.25
N TRP A 520 -29.15 17.40 32.79
CA TRP A 520 -28.89 17.00 31.39
C TRP A 520 -29.25 15.54 31.11
N SER A 521 -30.53 15.18 31.25
CA SER A 521 -31.10 13.95 30.70
C SER A 521 -31.31 14.09 29.19
N PRO A 522 -31.43 12.98 28.43
CA PRO A 522 -31.71 13.02 27.00
C PRO A 522 -32.93 13.89 26.66
N GLU A 523 -34.01 13.74 27.42
CA GLU A 523 -35.28 14.44 27.23
C GLU A 523 -35.12 15.93 27.48
N TYR A 524 -34.45 16.31 28.58
CA TYR A 524 -34.17 17.70 28.91
C TYR A 524 -33.30 18.36 27.83
N MET A 525 -32.22 17.71 27.40
CA MET A 525 -31.35 18.25 26.38
C MET A 525 -32.09 18.47 25.05
N VAL A 526 -32.92 17.51 24.63
CA VAL A 526 -33.74 17.66 23.43
C VAL A 526 -34.74 18.82 23.56
N GLN A 527 -35.34 19.00 24.74
CA GLN A 527 -36.24 20.12 25.01
C GLN A 527 -35.52 21.48 24.93
N ARG A 528 -34.30 21.59 25.49
CA ARG A 528 -33.53 22.85 25.52
C ARG A 528 -32.93 23.21 24.17
N VAL A 529 -32.43 22.22 23.43
CA VAL A 529 -31.76 22.43 22.13
C VAL A 529 -32.78 22.57 20.99
N GLY A 530 -33.91 21.87 21.09
CA GLY A 530 -34.95 21.83 20.07
C GLY A 530 -34.92 20.55 19.25
N GLN A 531 -36.10 19.98 18.99
CA GLN A 531 -36.23 18.67 18.34
C GLN A 531 -35.68 18.61 16.92
N THR A 532 -35.73 19.73 16.20
CA THR A 532 -35.41 19.85 14.77
C THR A 532 -34.05 20.47 14.50
N LYS A 533 -33.29 20.88 15.53
CA LYS A 533 -31.94 21.45 15.33
C LYS A 533 -31.05 20.40 14.67
N GLU A 534 -30.53 20.69 13.48
CA GLU A 534 -29.63 19.79 12.78
C GLU A 534 -28.22 19.87 13.38
N ILE A 535 -27.59 18.70 13.52
CA ILE A 535 -26.21 18.57 13.98
C ILE A 535 -25.44 17.59 13.08
N VAL A 536 -24.12 17.77 13.01
CA VAL A 536 -23.23 16.84 12.30
C VAL A 536 -22.58 15.88 13.28
N VAL A 537 -22.82 14.59 13.10
CA VAL A 537 -22.34 13.52 13.98
C VAL A 537 -21.46 12.54 13.22
N HIS A 538 -20.63 11.81 13.96
CA HIS A 538 -19.83 10.72 13.46
C HIS A 538 -20.60 9.43 13.75
N GLU A 539 -20.97 8.69 12.71
CA GLU A 539 -21.60 7.38 12.83
C GLU A 539 -20.56 6.31 12.51
N CYS A 540 -20.18 5.52 13.51
CA CYS A 540 -19.16 4.48 13.39
C CYS A 540 -19.72 3.28 12.61
N GLN A 541 -18.94 2.79 11.64
CA GLN A 541 -19.36 1.64 10.83
C GLN A 541 -18.91 0.30 11.41
N SER A 542 -18.09 0.32 12.48
CA SER A 542 -17.59 -0.89 13.13
C SER A 542 -18.55 -1.38 14.21
N SER A 543 -18.82 -2.69 14.22
CA SER A 543 -19.54 -3.36 15.31
C SER A 543 -18.86 -3.25 16.67
N THR A 544 -17.55 -2.95 16.71
CA THR A 544 -16.76 -2.80 17.95
C THR A 544 -16.89 -1.41 18.59
N GLY A 545 -17.55 -0.47 17.90
CA GLY A 545 -17.65 0.95 18.28
C GLY A 545 -16.33 1.73 18.12
N LYS A 546 -15.25 1.10 17.67
CA LYS A 546 -13.94 1.74 17.50
C LYS A 546 -13.90 2.64 16.27
N MET A 547 -13.63 3.92 16.49
CA MET A 547 -13.38 4.87 15.40
C MET A 547 -11.87 5.06 15.18
N ASP A 548 -11.48 5.26 13.92
CA ASP A 548 -10.11 5.56 13.50
C ASP A 548 -10.11 6.70 12.47
N PHE A 549 -9.41 7.79 12.82
CA PHE A 549 -9.34 8.99 11.98
C PHE A 549 -8.59 8.77 10.67
N ASN A 550 -7.58 7.89 10.64
CA ASN A 550 -6.74 7.71 9.46
C ASN A 550 -7.40 6.78 8.43
N SER A 551 -8.04 5.69 8.87
CA SER A 551 -8.83 4.82 7.98
C SER A 551 -10.21 5.40 7.63
N LYS A 552 -10.72 6.36 8.42
CA LYS A 552 -12.06 6.97 8.24
C LYS A 552 -13.17 5.91 8.24
N ASN A 553 -13.13 4.99 9.20
CA ASN A 553 -14.14 3.93 9.38
C ASN A 553 -15.49 4.42 9.98
N PHE A 554 -15.81 5.70 9.80
CA PHE A 554 -17.02 6.37 10.27
C PHE A 554 -17.48 7.35 9.20
N ARG A 555 -18.76 7.76 9.26
CA ARG A 555 -19.34 8.74 8.34
C ARG A 555 -19.78 9.98 9.09
N TYR A 556 -19.70 11.14 8.42
CA TYR A 556 -20.35 12.35 8.87
C TYR A 556 -21.82 12.31 8.45
N VAL A 557 -22.74 12.42 9.40
CA VAL A 557 -24.19 12.38 9.18
C VAL A 557 -24.78 13.66 9.76
N THR A 558 -25.56 14.37 8.95
CA THR A 558 -26.41 15.47 9.44
C THR A 558 -27.75 14.90 9.83
N GLU A 559 -28.17 15.06 11.09
CA GLU A 559 -29.47 14.61 11.56
C GLU A 559 -30.05 15.53 12.66
N PRO A 560 -31.37 15.48 12.92
CA PRO A 560 -31.97 16.21 14.03
C PRO A 560 -31.39 15.77 15.38
N PHE A 561 -31.15 16.73 16.28
CA PHE A 561 -30.61 16.50 17.62
C PHE A 561 -31.40 15.45 18.41
N SER A 562 -32.73 15.46 18.27
CA SER A 562 -33.62 14.46 18.91
C SER A 562 -33.36 13.03 18.46
N SER A 563 -33.17 12.80 17.14
CA SER A 563 -32.85 11.49 16.57
C SER A 563 -31.50 10.99 17.09
N PHE A 564 -30.48 11.85 17.04
CA PHE A 564 -29.15 11.52 17.52
C PHE A 564 -29.15 11.18 19.03
N MET A 565 -29.83 11.97 19.86
CA MET A 565 -29.92 11.70 21.30
C MET A 565 -30.59 10.34 21.57
N ALA A 566 -31.63 9.98 20.81
CA ALA A 566 -32.27 8.67 20.93
C ALA A 566 -31.33 7.52 20.53
N LYS A 567 -30.52 7.69 19.46
CA LYS A 567 -29.49 6.70 19.06
C LYS A 567 -28.42 6.56 20.15
N ALA A 568 -27.89 7.67 20.63
CA ALA A 568 -26.86 7.68 21.67
C ALA A 568 -27.35 7.06 22.98
N ALA A 569 -28.60 7.33 23.38
CA ALA A 569 -29.22 6.73 24.57
C ALA A 569 -29.39 5.21 24.47
N ARG A 570 -29.56 4.65 23.26
CA ARG A 570 -29.55 3.21 23.01
C ARG A 570 -28.16 2.58 22.95
N GLY A 571 -27.10 3.38 23.11
CA GLY A 571 -25.72 2.93 23.04
C GLY A 571 -25.23 2.63 21.61
N GLU A 572 -25.92 3.13 20.57
CA GLU A 572 -25.41 3.04 19.20
C GLU A 572 -24.04 3.73 19.08
N ALA A 573 -23.18 3.30 18.17
CA ALA A 573 -21.82 3.81 18.04
C ALA A 573 -21.78 5.17 17.30
N VAL A 574 -22.42 6.18 17.89
CA VAL A 574 -22.52 7.55 17.38
C VAL A 574 -21.76 8.54 18.26
N TYR A 575 -21.26 9.62 17.66
CA TYR A 575 -20.44 10.60 18.35
C TYR A 575 -20.63 12.03 17.82
N LEU A 576 -21.02 12.95 18.71
CA LEU A 576 -21.04 14.38 18.47
C LEU A 576 -19.81 15.04 19.10
N ARG A 577 -19.09 15.79 18.27
CA ARG A 577 -18.22 16.88 18.70
C ARG A 577 -18.82 18.15 18.13
N ALA A 578 -19.32 19.04 19.00
CA ALA A 578 -19.86 20.31 18.56
C ALA A 578 -18.83 21.16 17.79
N LEU A 579 -19.33 21.89 16.79
CA LEU A 579 -18.61 22.89 16.01
C LEU A 579 -19.34 24.22 16.18
N SER A 580 -18.67 25.33 15.83
CA SER A 580 -19.34 26.63 15.78
C SER A 580 -20.56 26.56 14.85
N GLU A 581 -21.73 26.96 15.34
CA GLU A 581 -22.99 26.94 14.58
C GLU A 581 -22.94 27.96 13.43
N ALA A 582 -22.44 29.16 13.71
CA ALA A 582 -22.37 30.22 12.72
C ALA A 582 -21.27 29.99 11.67
N LYS A 583 -20.09 29.52 12.11
CA LYS A 583 -18.89 29.43 11.25
C LYS A 583 -18.02 28.21 11.56
N PRO A 584 -18.48 26.98 11.23
CA PRO A 584 -17.78 25.74 11.57
C PRO A 584 -16.32 25.65 11.09
N THR A 585 -15.97 26.34 10.00
CA THR A 585 -14.64 26.31 9.38
C THR A 585 -13.79 27.54 9.69
N GLU A 586 -14.30 28.53 10.43
CA GLU A 586 -13.61 29.80 10.71
C GLU A 586 -13.49 30.12 12.20
N SER A 587 -14.41 29.61 13.03
CA SER A 587 -14.48 29.94 14.44
C SER A 587 -14.44 28.67 15.30
N PRO A 588 -13.70 28.65 16.42
CA PRO A 588 -13.78 27.56 17.38
C PRO A 588 -15.19 27.44 17.96
N ALA A 589 -15.57 26.24 18.38
CA ALA A 589 -16.85 26.03 19.05
C ALA A 589 -16.88 26.74 20.41
N ASN A 590 -18.06 27.25 20.77
CA ASN A 590 -18.31 27.88 22.05
C ASN A 590 -19.72 27.52 22.52
N LEU A 591 -19.80 26.75 23.61
CA LEU A 591 -21.05 26.27 24.20
C LEU A 591 -22.07 27.39 24.43
N GLN A 592 -21.62 28.57 24.89
CA GLN A 592 -22.49 29.72 25.15
C GLN A 592 -23.15 30.26 23.87
N HIS A 593 -22.47 30.18 22.73
CA HIS A 593 -22.96 30.68 21.46
C HIS A 593 -23.73 29.61 20.68
N ASP A 594 -23.23 28.38 20.68
CA ASP A 594 -23.75 27.28 19.85
C ASP A 594 -24.92 26.54 20.54
N PHE A 595 -24.97 26.56 21.87
CA PHE A 595 -26.01 25.91 22.69
C PHE A 595 -26.39 26.77 23.92
N PRO A 596 -26.83 28.04 23.73
CA PRO A 596 -27.02 29.00 24.82
C PRO A 596 -27.94 28.49 25.93
N THR A 597 -29.02 27.80 25.56
CA THR A 597 -30.00 27.25 26.51
C THR A 597 -29.46 26.10 27.35
N LEU A 598 -28.42 25.38 26.90
CA LEU A 598 -27.72 24.40 27.73
C LEU A 598 -26.60 25.07 28.54
N ALA A 599 -25.94 26.07 27.96
CA ALA A 599 -24.85 26.79 28.61
C ALA A 599 -25.28 27.43 29.94
N ASP A 600 -26.53 27.86 30.06
CA ASP A 600 -27.10 28.39 31.32
C ASP A 600 -26.99 27.41 32.51
N ASP A 601 -26.92 26.10 32.25
CA ASP A 601 -26.84 25.07 33.29
C ASP A 601 -25.38 24.69 33.63
N PHE A 602 -24.39 25.07 32.82
CA PHE A 602 -22.98 24.70 32.98
C PHE A 602 -22.12 25.92 33.35
N GLN A 603 -21.39 25.83 34.45
CA GLN A 603 -20.45 26.86 34.86
C GLN A 603 -19.06 26.28 35.17
N LEU A 604 -18.03 27.07 34.88
CA LEU A 604 -16.70 26.86 35.46
C LEU A 604 -16.60 27.71 36.73
N PRO A 605 -16.29 27.14 37.90
CA PRO A 605 -16.22 27.90 39.15
C PRO A 605 -14.97 28.80 39.20
N GLU A 606 -14.84 29.63 40.24
CA GLU A 606 -13.81 30.68 40.33
C GLU A 606 -12.37 30.12 40.41
N GLU A 607 -12.22 28.92 40.96
CA GLU A 607 -10.97 28.17 41.04
C GLU A 607 -10.38 27.90 39.64
N LEU A 608 -11.22 27.89 38.60
CA LEU A 608 -10.83 27.70 37.20
C LEU A 608 -10.82 29.00 36.39
N SER A 609 -10.75 30.17 37.05
CA SER A 609 -10.75 31.50 36.41
C SER A 609 -9.68 31.66 35.31
N LEU A 610 -8.50 31.06 35.48
CA LEU A 610 -7.45 31.02 34.46
C LEU A 610 -7.97 30.50 33.10
N ILE A 611 -8.85 29.49 33.11
CA ILE A 611 -9.45 28.93 31.90
C ILE A 611 -10.33 29.98 31.22
N LYS A 612 -11.12 30.75 31.98
CA LYS A 612 -12.00 31.79 31.43
C LYS A 612 -11.19 32.88 30.73
N ASP A 613 -10.10 33.32 31.36
CA ASP A 613 -9.23 34.39 30.83
C ASP A 613 -8.47 33.95 29.57
N ARG A 614 -8.14 32.66 29.47
CA ARG A 614 -7.33 32.10 28.38
C ARG A 614 -8.10 31.14 27.47
N MET A 615 -9.42 31.18 27.51
CA MET A 615 -10.29 30.24 26.80
C MET A 615 -10.06 30.34 25.28
N PHE A 616 -9.92 29.19 24.64
CA PHE A 616 -9.89 29.07 23.20
C PHE A 616 -11.20 28.53 22.64
N SER A 617 -11.74 27.45 23.23
CA SER A 617 -13.02 26.86 22.81
C SER A 617 -13.69 26.09 23.93
N SER A 618 -15.02 25.98 23.87
CA SER A 618 -15.82 25.12 24.76
C SER A 618 -16.73 24.23 23.91
N VAL A 619 -16.58 22.91 24.06
CA VAL A 619 -17.08 21.92 23.11
C VAL A 619 -17.99 20.92 23.80
N LEU A 620 -19.26 20.88 23.40
CA LEU A 620 -20.18 19.81 23.78
C LEU A 620 -19.77 18.50 23.10
N ARG A 621 -19.61 17.44 23.90
CA ARG A 621 -19.32 16.08 23.45
C ARG A 621 -20.44 15.16 23.90
N ILE A 622 -21.05 14.44 22.96
CA ILE A 622 -22.07 13.43 23.25
C ILE A 622 -21.70 12.16 22.52
N SER A 623 -21.77 11.02 23.18
CA SER A 623 -21.43 9.74 22.57
C SER A 623 -22.37 8.65 23.04
N GLY A 624 -22.74 7.75 22.11
CA GLY A 624 -23.17 6.41 22.48
C GLY A 624 -21.94 5.55 22.84
N ARG A 625 -21.89 4.26 22.48
CA ARG A 625 -20.72 3.36 22.72
C ARG A 625 -19.55 3.56 21.74
N ALA A 626 -19.37 4.76 21.21
CA ALA A 626 -18.28 5.08 20.28
C ALA A 626 -16.95 5.29 21.03
N LYS A 627 -15.89 4.61 20.61
CA LYS A 627 -14.52 4.74 21.16
C LYS A 627 -13.71 5.71 20.32
N MET A 628 -13.10 6.69 20.97
CA MET A 628 -12.29 7.72 20.32
C MET A 628 -10.90 7.20 19.99
N TRP A 629 -10.40 7.47 18.78
CA TRP A 629 -9.01 7.18 18.40
C TRP A 629 -7.99 7.89 19.32
N LEU A 630 -6.77 7.37 19.35
CA LEU A 630 -5.66 8.00 20.05
C LEU A 630 -5.28 9.32 19.36
N HIS A 631 -5.23 10.41 20.11
CA HIS A 631 -4.85 11.73 19.61
C HIS A 631 -4.16 12.56 20.70
N TYR A 632 -3.65 13.73 20.33
CA TYR A 632 -3.29 14.78 21.27
C TYR A 632 -3.80 16.12 20.74
N ASP A 633 -3.91 17.07 21.64
CA ASP A 633 -4.24 18.47 21.33
C ASP A 633 -3.07 19.37 21.72
N VAL A 634 -2.89 20.47 20.99
CA VAL A 634 -1.80 21.42 21.24
C VAL A 634 -2.10 22.31 22.44
N MET A 635 -3.39 22.50 22.74
CA MET A 635 -3.85 23.28 23.88
C MET A 635 -4.12 22.39 25.09
N ALA A 636 -4.00 22.97 26.28
CA ALA A 636 -4.49 22.34 27.50
C ALA A 636 -6.03 22.27 27.48
N ASN A 637 -6.58 21.28 28.17
CA ASN A 637 -8.01 20.97 28.15
C ASN A 637 -8.49 20.59 29.55
N VAL A 638 -9.71 21.00 29.90
CA VAL A 638 -10.48 20.37 30.98
C VAL A 638 -11.66 19.61 30.41
N TYR A 639 -11.74 18.32 30.73
CA TYR A 639 -12.80 17.42 30.29
C TYR A 639 -13.78 17.20 31.44
N THR A 640 -14.97 17.77 31.36
CA THR A 640 -16.00 17.65 32.40
C THR A 640 -17.01 16.58 32.03
N GLN A 641 -17.10 15.51 32.81
CA GLN A 641 -18.06 14.44 32.61
C GLN A 641 -19.40 14.82 33.29
N ILE A 642 -20.46 14.96 32.51
CA ILE A 642 -21.76 15.48 33.00
C ILE A 642 -22.76 14.33 33.19
N GLN A 643 -22.88 13.44 32.22
CA GLN A 643 -23.77 12.29 32.29
C GLN A 643 -23.06 11.03 31.81
N GLY A 644 -23.31 9.89 32.45
CA GLY A 644 -22.65 8.63 32.14
C GLY A 644 -21.21 8.57 32.64
N SER A 645 -20.53 7.46 32.36
CA SER A 645 -19.14 7.23 32.79
C SER A 645 -18.24 6.95 31.59
N LYS A 646 -16.96 7.33 31.72
CA LYS A 646 -15.98 7.24 30.64
C LYS A 646 -14.62 6.79 31.17
N ARG A 647 -14.06 5.78 30.52
CA ARG A 647 -12.67 5.37 30.70
C ARG A 647 -11.81 6.19 29.75
N MET A 648 -10.80 6.87 30.29
CA MET A 648 -9.78 7.59 29.52
C MET A 648 -8.40 7.01 29.82
N VAL A 649 -7.62 6.81 28.76
CA VAL A 649 -6.21 6.41 28.87
C VAL A 649 -5.37 7.56 28.32
N LEU A 650 -4.42 8.02 29.13
CA LEU A 650 -3.54 9.15 28.86
C LEU A 650 -2.08 8.70 28.90
N MET A 651 -1.23 9.25 28.05
CA MET A 651 0.20 8.99 28.03
C MET A 651 0.96 10.32 27.96
N PRO A 652 2.10 10.44 28.65
CA PRO A 652 2.89 11.67 28.64
C PRO A 652 3.43 11.95 27.24
N PRO A 653 3.69 13.23 26.89
CA PRO A 653 4.25 13.62 25.59
C PRO A 653 5.56 12.89 25.22
N THR A 654 6.32 12.42 26.21
CA THR A 654 7.55 11.64 26.02
C THR A 654 7.33 10.31 25.32
N ASP A 655 6.11 9.77 25.32
CA ASP A 655 5.78 8.48 24.72
C ASP A 655 5.45 8.59 23.22
N VAL A 656 5.45 9.79 22.63
CA VAL A 656 5.03 10.04 21.24
C VAL A 656 5.72 9.15 20.21
N ASN A 657 7.00 8.83 20.42
CA ASN A 657 7.80 7.98 19.52
C ASN A 657 7.36 6.51 19.52
N ASN A 658 6.64 6.07 20.56
CA ASN A 658 6.17 4.69 20.73
C ASN A 658 4.71 4.51 20.30
N LEU A 659 4.03 5.58 19.87
CA LEU A 659 2.59 5.59 19.64
C LEU A 659 2.19 5.80 18.17
N ALA A 660 3.14 5.61 17.25
CA ALA A 660 2.93 5.58 15.80
C ALA A 660 2.22 6.82 15.22
N PHE A 661 2.54 8.02 15.73
CA PHE A 661 2.10 9.27 15.11
C PHE A 661 2.94 9.57 13.87
N ALA A 662 2.28 9.74 12.72
CA ALA A 662 2.97 10.18 11.51
C ALA A 662 3.48 11.62 11.65
N PRO A 663 4.55 12.03 10.95
CA PRO A 663 5.07 13.40 11.03
C PRO A 663 4.01 14.46 10.71
N GLY A 664 3.69 15.31 11.69
CA GLY A 664 2.66 16.34 11.57
C GLY A 664 1.22 15.85 11.70
N ALA A 665 1.00 14.60 12.09
CA ALA A 665 -0.31 14.10 12.44
C ALA A 665 -0.56 14.26 13.95
N SER A 666 -1.81 14.59 14.30
CA SER A 666 -2.27 14.67 15.69
C SER A 666 -3.10 13.45 16.11
N SER A 667 -3.10 12.38 15.32
CA SER A 667 -3.86 11.15 15.58
C SER A 667 -3.11 9.90 15.14
N SER A 668 -3.33 8.81 15.87
CA SER A 668 -2.75 7.48 15.62
C SER A 668 -3.84 6.43 15.51
N SER A 669 -3.59 5.40 14.69
CA SER A 669 -4.52 4.27 14.48
C SER A 669 -4.30 3.13 15.48
N LEU A 670 -3.34 3.24 16.40
CA LEU A 670 -3.11 2.23 17.43
C LEU A 670 -4.32 2.09 18.36
N ASP A 671 -4.64 0.85 18.71
CA ASP A 671 -5.79 0.51 19.55
C ASP A 671 -5.46 0.40 21.03
N VAL A 672 -4.95 1.49 21.59
CA VAL A 672 -4.45 1.53 22.97
C VAL A 672 -5.47 1.02 23.99
N LEU A 673 -6.78 1.20 23.75
CA LEU A 673 -7.82 0.78 24.69
C LEU A 673 -7.94 -0.75 24.83
N SER A 674 -7.68 -1.51 23.77
CA SER A 674 -7.81 -2.98 23.75
C SER A 674 -6.49 -3.71 23.92
N THR A 675 -5.35 -3.02 23.75
CA THR A 675 -4.01 -3.61 23.74
C THR A 675 -3.08 -3.06 24.82
N LEU A 676 -3.58 -2.24 25.75
CA LEU A 676 -2.76 -1.52 26.74
C LEU A 676 -1.84 -2.43 27.55
N ASP A 677 -2.24 -3.67 27.79
CA ASP A 677 -1.52 -4.68 28.58
C ASP A 677 -0.56 -5.56 27.74
N LYS A 678 -0.47 -5.30 26.42
CA LYS A 678 0.45 -6.01 25.53
C LYS A 678 1.87 -5.47 25.64
N GLN A 679 2.83 -6.34 25.33
CA GLN A 679 4.26 -6.05 25.42
C GLN A 679 4.72 -4.93 24.48
N GLU A 680 3.98 -4.69 23.39
CA GLU A 680 4.25 -3.59 22.44
C GLU A 680 4.17 -2.20 23.09
N PHE A 681 3.46 -2.06 24.21
CA PHE A 681 3.37 -0.82 24.99
C PHE A 681 4.30 -0.79 26.21
N ALA A 682 5.20 -1.77 26.39
CA ALA A 682 6.09 -1.85 27.54
C ALA A 682 7.03 -0.63 27.68
N SER A 683 7.30 0.08 26.57
CA SER A 683 8.09 1.32 26.55
C SER A 683 7.27 2.59 26.75
N THR A 684 5.97 2.46 27.09
CA THR A 684 5.06 3.58 27.35
C THR A 684 4.68 3.65 28.83
N ASN A 685 4.16 4.80 29.24
CA ASN A 685 3.82 5.15 30.61
C ASN A 685 2.33 5.52 30.71
N PRO A 686 1.41 4.55 30.54
CA PRO A 686 -0.01 4.83 30.50
C PRO A 686 -0.58 5.19 31.88
N TYR A 687 -1.46 6.17 31.87
CA TYR A 687 -2.30 6.61 32.98
C TYR A 687 -3.76 6.34 32.66
N GLU A 688 -4.51 5.84 33.62
CA GLU A 688 -5.93 5.56 33.47
C GLU A 688 -6.77 6.44 34.39
N ALA A 689 -7.87 6.97 33.83
CA ALA A 689 -8.92 7.67 34.55
C ALA A 689 -10.28 7.03 34.24
N ILE A 690 -11.09 6.83 35.28
CA ILE A 690 -12.52 6.59 35.16
C ILE A 690 -13.22 7.86 35.62
N LEU A 691 -13.91 8.52 34.71
CA LEU A 691 -14.66 9.76 34.98
C LEU A 691 -16.12 9.43 35.20
N ASN A 692 -16.65 9.92 36.32
CA ASN A 692 -18.07 9.82 36.68
C ASN A 692 -18.75 11.20 36.57
N PRO A 693 -20.10 11.27 36.57
CA PRO A 693 -20.81 12.55 36.58
C PRO A 693 -20.30 13.49 37.67
N GLY A 694 -19.91 14.70 37.29
CA GLY A 694 -19.31 15.72 38.18
C GLY A 694 -17.78 15.72 38.23
N ASP A 695 -17.11 14.71 37.66
CA ASP A 695 -15.65 14.71 37.56
C ASP A 695 -15.15 15.63 36.45
N LEU A 696 -14.10 16.40 36.75
CA LEU A 696 -13.37 17.20 35.75
C LEU A 696 -11.94 16.69 35.64
N LEU A 697 -11.55 16.24 34.45
CA LEU A 697 -10.17 15.81 34.16
C LEU A 697 -9.38 16.94 33.53
N PHE A 698 -8.32 17.39 34.19
CA PHE A 698 -7.32 18.26 33.56
C PHE A 698 -6.40 17.43 32.67
N ILE A 699 -6.29 17.82 31.40
CA ILE A 699 -5.42 17.23 30.39
C ILE A 699 -4.42 18.31 29.95
N PRO A 700 -3.15 18.24 30.35
CA PRO A 700 -2.16 19.21 29.92
C PRO A 700 -1.90 19.15 28.41
N ALA A 701 -1.42 20.25 27.84
CA ALA A 701 -1.07 20.31 26.42
C ALA A 701 -0.15 19.15 25.98
N MET A 702 -0.37 18.64 24.77
CA MET A 702 0.37 17.53 24.14
C MET A 702 0.23 16.15 24.80
N TRP A 703 -0.57 16.00 25.86
CA TRP A 703 -0.83 14.67 26.41
C TRP A 703 -1.65 13.84 25.44
N LEU A 704 -1.14 12.64 25.13
CA LEU A 704 -1.76 11.73 24.20
C LEU A 704 -2.88 10.99 24.92
N HIS A 705 -4.07 10.93 24.32
CA HIS A 705 -5.23 10.40 25.01
C HIS A 705 -6.24 9.74 24.07
N THR A 706 -6.97 8.77 24.63
CA THR A 706 -8.08 8.05 24.00
C THR A 706 -9.16 7.80 25.05
N ALA A 707 -10.40 7.57 24.62
CA ALA A 707 -11.51 7.40 25.52
C ALA A 707 -12.53 6.37 25.03
N SER A 708 -13.07 5.61 25.96
CA SER A 708 -14.19 4.68 25.77
C SER A 708 -15.28 4.99 26.80
N PRO A 709 -16.52 5.25 26.38
CA PRO A 709 -17.67 5.22 27.27
C PRO A 709 -17.77 3.85 27.96
N THR A 710 -18.15 3.86 29.24
CA THR A 710 -18.46 2.65 30.02
C THR A 710 -19.97 2.49 30.24
N THR A 711 -20.74 3.54 29.94
CA THR A 711 -22.20 3.55 29.86
C THR A 711 -22.67 3.74 28.42
N ASP A 712 -23.95 3.47 28.15
CA ASP A 712 -24.54 3.58 26.81
C ASP A 712 -24.50 5.01 26.29
N LEU A 713 -24.92 5.96 27.11
CA LEU A 713 -24.82 7.39 26.84
C LEU A 713 -23.71 8.01 27.68
N SER A 714 -22.95 8.92 27.08
CA SER A 714 -22.02 9.78 27.77
C SER A 714 -22.09 11.22 27.23
N VAL A 715 -22.29 12.17 28.13
CA VAL A 715 -22.34 13.61 27.83
C VAL A 715 -21.24 14.32 28.62
N ALA A 716 -20.49 15.18 27.94
CA ALA A 716 -19.38 15.92 28.53
C ALA A 716 -19.20 17.29 27.86
N VAL A 717 -18.52 18.19 28.57
CA VAL A 717 -18.06 19.47 28.02
C VAL A 717 -16.54 19.55 28.18
N ASN A 718 -15.86 19.78 27.06
CA ASN A 718 -14.44 20.09 27.04
C ASN A 718 -14.25 21.61 26.98
N VAL A 719 -13.28 22.14 27.73
CA VAL A 719 -12.86 23.55 27.56
C VAL A 719 -11.36 23.59 27.31
N PHE A 720 -11.00 24.01 26.09
CA PHE A 720 -9.62 24.21 25.67
C PHE A 720 -9.18 25.63 25.98
N PHE A 721 -7.97 25.78 26.51
CA PHE A 721 -7.40 27.07 26.87
C PHE A 721 -5.90 27.11 26.59
N ARG A 722 -5.37 28.31 26.43
CA ARG A 722 -3.95 28.53 26.12
C ARG A 722 -3.13 28.49 27.41
N ASP A 723 -2.26 27.50 27.55
CA ASP A 723 -1.32 27.34 28.66
C ASP A 723 0.05 28.00 28.40
N LEU A 724 0.26 28.56 27.20
CA LEU A 724 1.45 29.32 26.83
C LEU A 724 1.11 30.79 26.58
N ASP A 725 2.00 31.71 26.98
CA ASP A 725 1.84 33.14 26.69
C ASP A 725 2.12 33.47 25.21
N SER A 726 2.97 32.67 24.56
CA SER A 726 3.35 32.83 23.15
C SER A 726 3.82 31.50 22.54
N GLY A 727 3.99 31.47 21.21
CA GLY A 727 4.52 30.29 20.50
C GLY A 727 3.49 29.50 19.68
N TYR A 728 2.20 29.79 19.80
CA TYR A 728 1.17 29.26 18.91
C TYR A 728 1.36 29.76 17.48
N SER A 729 1.04 28.91 16.50
CA SER A 729 1.14 29.26 15.08
C SER A 729 0.16 30.35 14.65
N THR A 730 0.61 31.22 13.74
CA THR A 730 -0.24 32.25 13.13
C THR A 730 -1.13 31.64 12.05
N GLY A 731 -2.37 32.12 11.97
CA GLY A 731 -3.37 31.66 11.01
C GLY A 731 -4.47 30.82 11.66
N ARG A 732 -5.24 30.13 10.83
CA ARG A 732 -6.49 29.51 11.26
C ARG A 732 -6.23 28.22 12.05
N ASP A 733 -6.77 28.16 13.26
CA ASP A 733 -6.95 26.94 14.04
C ASP A 733 -8.32 27.05 14.71
N VAL A 734 -9.24 26.15 14.38
CA VAL A 734 -10.59 26.08 14.95
C VAL A 734 -10.76 24.91 15.90
N TYR A 735 -9.73 24.05 16.00
CA TYR A 735 -9.80 22.78 16.72
C TYR A 735 -8.87 22.71 17.92
N GLY A 736 -7.78 23.49 17.93
CA GLY A 736 -6.75 23.45 18.97
C GLY A 736 -5.65 22.41 18.72
N ASN A 737 -5.52 21.96 17.47
CA ASN A 737 -4.62 20.87 17.07
C ASN A 737 -3.50 21.34 16.13
N ARG A 738 -3.44 22.64 15.81
CA ARG A 738 -2.39 23.15 14.94
C ARG A 738 -1.07 23.21 15.69
N ASP A 739 -0.05 22.59 15.10
CA ASP A 739 1.32 22.56 15.60
C ASP A 739 1.81 23.95 16.06
N LEU A 740 2.65 23.97 17.10
CA LEU A 740 3.30 25.22 17.56
C LEU A 740 4.20 25.80 16.47
N ALA A 741 4.34 27.13 16.46
CA ALA A 741 5.05 27.86 15.40
C ALA A 741 6.49 27.39 15.22
N ALA A 742 7.16 27.06 16.33
CA ALA A 742 8.51 26.54 16.33
C ALA A 742 8.62 25.20 15.59
N TYR A 743 7.65 24.30 15.78
CA TYR A 743 7.65 23.00 15.12
C TYR A 743 7.28 23.12 13.63
N GLU A 744 6.27 23.93 13.27
CA GLU A 744 5.95 24.20 11.85
C GLU A 744 7.17 24.75 11.09
N LYS A 745 7.87 25.72 11.67
CA LYS A 745 9.09 26.29 11.09
C LYS A 745 10.20 25.24 11.00
N ALA A 746 10.45 24.48 12.06
CA ALA A 746 11.48 23.45 12.08
C ALA A 746 11.23 22.36 11.02
N ARG A 747 9.97 21.98 10.76
CA ARG A 747 9.64 21.03 9.67
C ARG A 747 9.98 21.57 8.28
N GLN A 748 9.76 22.87 8.07
CA GLN A 748 10.18 23.53 6.83
C GLN A 748 11.70 23.60 6.73
N ASP A 749 12.39 23.86 7.84
CA ASP A 749 13.85 23.85 7.92
C ASP A 749 14.41 22.45 7.62
N ILE A 750 13.84 21.38 8.18
CA ILE A 750 14.22 19.98 7.85
C ILE A 750 14.10 19.73 6.35
N SER A 751 13.01 20.17 5.73
CA SER A 751 12.82 20.02 4.28
C SER A 751 13.89 20.77 3.47
N ARG A 752 14.32 21.95 3.96
CA ARG A 752 15.43 22.71 3.36
C ARG A 752 16.78 22.03 3.58
N ILE A 753 17.05 21.52 4.78
CA ILE A 753 18.27 20.76 5.11
C ILE A 753 18.39 19.56 4.18
N VAL A 754 17.35 18.72 4.09
CA VAL A 754 17.35 17.54 3.20
C VAL A 754 17.68 17.92 1.76
N LYS A 755 17.06 19.00 1.24
CA LYS A 755 17.32 19.50 -0.11
C LYS A 755 18.77 19.91 -0.38
N ILE A 756 19.49 20.41 0.62
CA ILE A 756 20.91 20.79 0.47
C ILE A 756 21.76 19.55 0.10
N PHE A 757 21.39 18.38 0.62
CA PHE A 757 22.12 17.13 0.39
C PHE A 757 21.65 16.38 -0.88
N ASP A 758 20.64 16.86 -1.60
CA ASP A 758 20.09 16.15 -2.78
C ASP A 758 21.11 15.97 -3.92
N ARG A 759 22.15 16.81 -3.96
CA ARG A 759 23.23 16.72 -4.95
C ARG A 759 24.32 15.72 -4.59
N LEU A 760 24.28 15.14 -3.39
CA LEU A 760 25.26 14.14 -2.95
C LEU A 760 24.79 12.72 -3.30
N PRO A 761 25.73 11.77 -3.48
CA PRO A 761 25.41 10.34 -3.54
C PRO A 761 24.58 9.90 -2.33
N SER A 762 23.68 8.93 -2.52
CA SER A 762 22.72 8.51 -1.49
C SER A 762 23.39 8.08 -0.19
N GLU A 763 24.49 7.33 -0.26
CA GLU A 763 25.23 6.85 0.92
C GLU A 763 25.81 8.01 1.75
N ILE A 764 26.34 9.03 1.06
CA ILE A 764 26.93 10.21 1.70
C ILE A 764 25.84 11.11 2.29
N ARG A 765 24.74 11.31 1.55
CA ARG A 765 23.55 12.01 2.05
C ARG A 765 23.01 11.31 3.29
N ASP A 766 22.82 10.00 3.24
CA ASP A 766 22.24 9.23 4.35
C ASP A 766 23.18 9.25 5.56
N PHE A 767 24.49 9.12 5.35
CA PHE A 767 25.49 9.29 6.41
C PHE A 767 25.39 10.66 7.08
N TYR A 768 25.39 11.76 6.32
CA TYR A 768 25.32 13.10 6.90
C TYR A 768 23.97 13.44 7.51
N LEU A 769 22.85 13.01 6.91
CA LEU A 769 21.52 13.20 7.49
C LEU A 769 21.36 12.40 8.79
N THR A 770 21.91 11.18 8.86
CA THR A 770 21.96 10.39 10.10
C THR A 770 22.77 11.11 11.16
N ARG A 771 23.96 11.63 10.81
CA ARG A 771 24.78 12.43 11.73
C ARG A 771 24.07 13.70 12.20
N LEU A 772 23.36 14.41 11.34
CA LEU A 772 22.57 15.58 11.73
C LEU A 772 21.41 15.20 12.67
N ALA A 773 20.76 14.06 12.45
CA ALA A 773 19.74 13.55 13.36
C ALA A 773 20.34 13.23 14.73
N ASP A 774 21.51 12.56 14.76
CA ASP A 774 22.24 12.27 16.01
C ASP A 774 22.65 13.57 16.71
N GLU A 775 23.19 14.56 15.99
CA GLU A 775 23.56 15.86 16.56
C GLU A 775 22.36 16.60 17.16
N LEU A 776 21.20 16.53 16.53
CA LEU A 776 19.96 17.10 17.07
C LEU A 776 19.54 16.39 18.36
N LEU A 777 19.65 15.06 18.42
CA LEU A 777 19.38 14.29 19.64
C LEU A 777 20.35 14.63 20.77
N HIS A 778 21.64 14.83 20.48
CA HIS A 778 22.62 15.23 21.50
C HIS A 778 22.41 16.65 22.03
N LYS A 779 21.77 17.54 21.26
CA LYS A 779 21.44 18.91 21.67
C LYS A 779 20.10 19.03 22.41
N GLN A 780 19.33 17.95 22.51
CA GLN A 780 18.02 17.94 23.18
C GLN A 780 18.14 17.88 24.72
N HIS A 781 19.30 17.48 25.24
CA HIS A 781 19.68 17.45 26.65
C HIS A 781 20.72 18.52 26.95
#